data_AF-A0A9W6C231-F1
#
_entry.id   AF-A0A9W6C231-F1
#
_cell.length_a   1.000
_cell.length_b   1.000
_cell.length_c   1.000
_cell.angle_alpha   90.00
_cell.angle_beta   90.00
_cell.angle_gamma   90.00
#
_symmetry.space_group_name_H-M   'P 1'
#
loop_
_entity.id
_entity.type
_entity.pdbx_description
1 polymer ?
#
loop_
_entity_poly.entity_id
_entity_poly.type
_entity_poly.pdbx_seq_one_letter_code
_entity_poly.pdbx_strand_id
1 'polypeptide(L)'
;MTAATLEPTTALDPTGPCRVHLTSGGVSVLVDLSEAQLPSVVHWGAALPGLDAEEAAVLVEAAVAHRTANGQDLPMRPDVLGSLHTGWSGRPGLAGDRDGTAWTPLLHLTEARLDPVEPQEVLADGALVSAGAARLLVTAEDTGAGLRVAIELELTPSGLLRARATLTNTAPGPYRVQELGLVLPLPTHAKEILDFAGHWGKERTPQRRELTVGTHLREGRKGRTGADAAYVLSVGEPGFGFADGEVWGLHTGFSGNHRTWAERLYDGQQVLGGSELLLPGEVSLGQGESYTTPWLYGVYGRGLDEQAGRFHDWLRARPQHPARPRPVTLNVWEAVYFDHRLEKLSTLADRAAAAGVERYVLDDGWFGARRDDNAGLGDWVVSPEVWPQGLSPLIDHVNDLGMEFGLWFEPEMVNPDSDVARAHPEWIMGPGGRLPIESRRQQVLDLGVPEAYAHVRDQMVALLDEYPIAYLKWDHNRDLLEAGTHPDGRPGVHAQTLATYRLMAELKERFPDLEIESCSSGGARVDLGVLEHTDRVWTSDDIDPFERQQMHRWTQQLIPAELMGAHVASGASHTTGRMHTLHFRAGTAVWGHLGIEWDLTQATEQESAELAEWVAFHKDHRGLLHSGRMVRLDAFDPALRIHGVVSADRSEALFAVVGAALPDVEPVGRFRLRGLDPERHYRVRDVTPGADPHGFRRPPWWPTERSVVLSGRALQTSGGARRRGRQDTRIAMLFIAPALLGFLVFLAWPTVRGIWLSFTGFNLLTPSEFVGLANYRRLVQDPIFWDSLLVTVEYVLLNIGIQTTFALLIALMMHHLTQSTFLRGVVLAPYLVSNVVAAIVWLWILDTQFGVANQVISWVGLDRIGFLSDETWAIPTIALINVWRHMGYTALLIFAGLQTLPQTVYEAARIDGAGEVRTFFTITLPLLRPILALVLIMTVIGSFQVFDTVAVTTAGGPANATNVLQLYIYDMAFGRFQFGYASAMSVALLVVLAVITFLQFRLTRAGSTDLA
;
A
#
# COMPACT_ATOMS: atom_id res chain seq x y z
N MET A 1 23.13 -32.14 5.45
CA MET A 1 22.19 -33.23 5.81
C MET A 1 22.98 -34.51 6.07
N THR A 2 22.92 -35.06 7.27
CA THR A 2 23.26 -36.48 7.53
C THR A 2 21.97 -37.22 7.79
N ALA A 3 21.72 -38.28 7.01
CA ALA A 3 20.55 -39.12 7.06
C ALA A 3 20.38 -39.75 8.45
N ALA A 4 19.48 -39.19 9.25
CA ALA A 4 18.87 -39.93 10.35
C ALA A 4 17.86 -40.89 9.73
N THR A 5 17.97 -42.17 10.08
CA THR A 5 17.08 -43.25 9.68
C THR A 5 15.63 -42.91 10.05
N LEU A 6 14.89 -42.39 9.07
CA LEU A 6 13.43 -42.19 9.12
C LEU A 6 12.75 -43.57 9.21
N GLU A 7 11.69 -43.66 10.00
CA GLU A 7 10.76 -44.80 10.02
C GLU A 7 10.18 -45.06 8.61
N PRO A 8 9.70 -46.29 8.32
CA PRO A 8 9.31 -46.66 6.96
C PRO A 8 8.17 -45.78 6.43
N THR A 9 8.41 -45.17 5.27
CA THR A 9 7.40 -44.61 4.36
C THR A 9 6.13 -45.47 4.33
N THR A 10 4.98 -44.87 4.62
CA THR A 10 3.69 -45.57 4.60
C THR A 10 3.10 -45.47 3.19
N ALA A 11 3.08 -46.59 2.45
CA ALA A 11 2.38 -46.68 1.17
C ALA A 11 0.86 -46.64 1.38
N LEU A 12 0.16 -45.89 0.54
CA LEU A 12 -1.29 -45.76 0.56
C LEU A 12 -1.87 -46.51 -0.65
N ASP A 13 -3.05 -47.14 -0.49
CA ASP A 13 -3.81 -47.72 -1.59
C ASP A 13 -4.94 -46.77 -2.01
N PRO A 14 -4.75 -45.99 -3.08
CA PRO A 14 -5.71 -45.01 -3.56
C PRO A 14 -6.80 -45.62 -4.45
N THR A 15 -6.72 -46.91 -4.80
CA THR A 15 -7.64 -47.52 -5.78
C THR A 15 -9.07 -47.70 -5.24
N GLY A 16 -9.23 -47.72 -3.92
CA GLY A 16 -10.50 -47.70 -3.21
C GLY A 16 -10.70 -46.41 -2.40
N PRO A 17 -11.57 -46.41 -1.38
CA PRO A 17 -11.68 -45.30 -0.44
C PRO A 17 -10.34 -45.06 0.28
N CYS A 18 -9.78 -43.86 0.15
CA CYS A 18 -8.50 -43.50 0.76
C CYS A 18 -8.50 -42.03 1.17
N ARG A 19 -8.33 -41.76 2.47
CA ARG A 19 -8.34 -40.42 3.06
C ARG A 19 -7.12 -40.25 3.94
N VAL A 20 -6.53 -39.06 3.93
CA VAL A 20 -5.36 -38.72 4.74
C VAL A 20 -5.71 -37.52 5.62
N HIS A 21 -5.52 -37.65 6.93
CA HIS A 21 -5.70 -36.57 7.89
C HIS A 21 -4.37 -36.20 8.54
N LEU A 22 -3.90 -34.99 8.27
CA LEU A 22 -2.71 -34.43 8.91
C LEU A 22 -3.14 -33.45 9.99
N THR A 23 -2.58 -33.54 11.19
CA THR A 23 -2.92 -32.64 12.30
C THR A 23 -1.69 -32.20 13.08
N SER A 24 -1.39 -30.90 13.08
CA SER A 24 -0.20 -30.36 13.71
C SER A 24 -0.36 -28.88 14.02
N GLY A 25 0.24 -28.41 15.12
CA GLY A 25 0.19 -27.00 15.52
C GLY A 25 -1.23 -26.44 15.73
N GLY A 26 -2.25 -27.27 15.94
CA GLY A 26 -3.65 -26.83 16.01
C GLY A 26 -4.33 -26.65 14.65
N VAL A 27 -3.73 -27.16 13.56
CA VAL A 27 -4.27 -27.16 12.20
C VAL A 27 -4.55 -28.59 11.75
N SER A 28 -5.69 -28.81 11.10
CA SER A 28 -6.00 -30.06 10.40
C SER A 28 -6.00 -29.84 8.88
N VAL A 29 -5.50 -30.83 8.14
CA VAL A 29 -5.65 -30.97 6.69
C VAL A 29 -6.23 -32.34 6.39
N LEU A 30 -7.44 -32.38 5.81
CA LEU A 30 -8.08 -33.62 5.36
C LEU A 30 -8.00 -33.68 3.84
N VAL A 31 -7.39 -34.74 3.31
CA VAL A 31 -7.19 -34.96 1.88
C VAL A 31 -7.92 -36.24 1.46
N ASP A 32 -8.70 -36.15 0.38
CA ASP A 32 -9.30 -37.30 -0.28
C ASP A 32 -8.43 -37.73 -1.48
N LEU A 33 -8.10 -39.02 -1.52
CA LEU A 33 -7.30 -39.69 -2.57
C LEU A 33 -8.07 -40.84 -3.23
N SER A 34 -9.36 -40.97 -2.93
CA SER A 34 -10.15 -42.12 -3.34
C SER A 34 -10.20 -42.28 -4.86
N GLU A 35 -10.33 -43.53 -5.29
CA GLU A 35 -10.54 -43.91 -6.70
C GLU A 35 -9.42 -43.48 -7.66
N ALA A 36 -8.18 -43.44 -7.17
CA ALA A 36 -6.99 -43.05 -7.92
C ALA A 36 -7.10 -41.65 -8.57
N GLN A 37 -7.86 -40.75 -7.96
CA GLN A 37 -7.97 -39.35 -8.36
C GLN A 37 -6.87 -38.51 -7.73
N LEU A 38 -6.62 -37.32 -8.29
CA LEU A 38 -5.68 -36.36 -7.69
C LEU A 38 -6.14 -35.93 -6.28
N PRO A 39 -5.20 -35.50 -5.42
CA PRO A 39 -5.53 -35.00 -4.08
C PRO A 39 -6.57 -33.88 -4.13
N SER A 40 -7.64 -34.05 -3.37
CA SER A 40 -8.60 -32.98 -3.07
C SER A 40 -8.51 -32.66 -1.58
N VAL A 41 -8.12 -31.43 -1.26
CA VAL A 41 -8.12 -30.95 0.13
C VAL A 41 -9.56 -30.58 0.48
N VAL A 42 -10.14 -31.32 1.42
CA VAL A 42 -11.54 -31.18 1.85
C VAL A 42 -11.66 -30.24 3.03
N HIS A 43 -10.70 -30.29 3.94
CA HIS A 43 -10.61 -29.38 5.09
C HIS A 43 -9.19 -28.88 5.22
N TRP A 44 -9.05 -27.58 5.48
CA TRP A 44 -7.81 -26.94 5.89
C TRP A 44 -8.15 -25.80 6.84
N GLY A 45 -7.83 -25.96 8.13
CA GLY A 45 -8.23 -25.00 9.15
C GLY A 45 -7.98 -25.53 10.56
N ALA A 46 -8.83 -25.15 11.52
CA ALA A 46 -8.73 -25.58 12.90
C ALA A 46 -8.59 -27.11 13.05
N ALA A 47 -7.84 -27.52 14.07
CA ALA A 47 -7.67 -28.94 14.41
C ALA A 47 -9.02 -29.64 14.66
N LEU A 48 -9.08 -30.88 14.18
CA LEU A 48 -10.19 -31.83 14.33
C LEU A 48 -9.67 -33.01 15.17
N PRO A 49 -9.55 -32.85 16.51
CA PRO A 49 -8.97 -33.88 17.35
C PRO A 49 -9.90 -35.10 17.44
N GLY A 50 -9.33 -36.29 17.20
CA GLY A 50 -10.07 -37.55 17.32
C GLY A 50 -10.96 -37.89 16.13
N LEU A 51 -10.75 -37.24 14.97
CA LEU A 51 -11.47 -37.55 13.73
C LEU A 51 -11.30 -39.03 13.37
N ASP A 52 -12.42 -39.76 13.32
CA ASP A 52 -12.46 -41.17 12.93
C ASP A 52 -12.79 -41.37 11.44
N ALA A 53 -12.72 -42.62 10.97
CA ALA A 53 -12.95 -42.95 9.57
C ALA A 53 -14.37 -42.64 9.07
N GLU A 54 -15.38 -42.73 9.94
CA GLU A 54 -16.79 -42.47 9.59
C GLU A 54 -17.04 -40.96 9.48
N GLU A 55 -16.59 -40.19 10.46
CA GLU A 55 -16.65 -38.73 10.45
C GLU A 55 -15.90 -38.16 9.23
N ALA A 56 -14.69 -38.66 8.95
CA ALA A 56 -13.92 -38.25 7.78
C ALA A 56 -14.66 -38.56 6.46
N ALA A 57 -15.32 -39.72 6.36
CA ALA A 57 -16.12 -40.06 5.19
C ALA A 57 -17.30 -39.09 5.01
N VAL A 58 -18.02 -38.77 6.09
CA VAL A 58 -19.14 -37.81 6.06
C VAL A 58 -18.66 -36.40 5.69
N LEU A 59 -17.50 -35.96 6.17
CA LEU A 59 -16.93 -34.65 5.80
C LEU A 59 -16.58 -34.58 4.31
N VAL A 60 -15.98 -35.64 3.75
CA VAL A 60 -15.71 -35.75 2.30
C VAL A 60 -17.03 -35.70 1.52
N GLU A 61 -18.04 -36.47 1.93
CA GLU A 61 -19.36 -36.45 1.30
C GLU A 61 -20.05 -35.08 1.39
N ALA A 62 -19.92 -34.38 2.52
CA ALA A 62 -20.51 -33.06 2.73
C ALA A 62 -19.83 -31.95 1.92
N ALA A 63 -18.56 -32.13 1.53
CA ALA A 63 -17.85 -31.21 0.65
C ALA A 63 -18.26 -31.34 -0.83
N VAL A 64 -18.93 -32.43 -1.19
CA VAL A 64 -19.46 -32.62 -2.54
C VAL A 64 -20.56 -31.60 -2.83
N ALA A 65 -20.35 -30.75 -3.84
CA ALA A 65 -21.28 -29.70 -4.19
C ALA A 65 -22.68 -30.26 -4.59
N HIS A 66 -23.75 -29.60 -4.15
CA HIS A 66 -25.11 -30.00 -4.52
C HIS A 66 -25.36 -29.78 -6.01
N ARG A 67 -25.97 -30.77 -6.68
CA ARG A 67 -26.33 -30.67 -8.10
C ARG A 67 -27.42 -29.62 -8.31
N THR A 68 -27.19 -28.71 -9.24
CA THR A 68 -28.20 -27.71 -9.66
C THR A 68 -28.93 -28.19 -10.92
N ALA A 69 -30.15 -27.70 -11.16
CA ALA A 69 -31.01 -28.18 -12.25
C ALA A 69 -30.45 -27.98 -13.68
N ASN A 70 -29.39 -27.18 -13.84
CA ASN A 70 -28.67 -26.97 -15.10
C ASN A 70 -27.14 -27.06 -14.88
N GLY A 71 -26.71 -27.93 -13.96
CA GLY A 71 -25.31 -28.21 -13.65
C GLY A 71 -24.82 -29.50 -14.31
N GLN A 72 -23.58 -29.89 -14.00
CA GLN A 72 -22.99 -31.16 -14.43
C GLN A 72 -23.71 -32.35 -13.77
N ASP A 73 -23.79 -33.47 -14.50
CA ASP A 73 -24.42 -34.70 -13.99
C ASP A 73 -23.64 -35.32 -12.82
N LEU A 74 -22.32 -35.14 -12.83
CA LEU A 74 -21.40 -35.49 -11.75
C LEU A 74 -21.11 -34.24 -10.90
N PRO A 75 -21.04 -34.37 -9.57
CA PRO A 75 -20.61 -33.27 -8.71
C PRO A 75 -19.17 -32.85 -8.98
N MET A 76 -18.88 -31.56 -8.84
CA MET A 76 -17.52 -31.04 -8.94
C MET A 76 -16.68 -31.48 -7.74
N ARG A 77 -15.45 -31.91 -8.00
CA ARG A 77 -14.46 -32.29 -6.97
C ARG A 77 -13.15 -31.53 -7.23
N PRO A 78 -12.96 -30.33 -6.66
CA PRO A 78 -11.76 -29.54 -6.91
C PRO A 78 -10.53 -30.27 -6.36
N ASP A 79 -9.66 -30.73 -7.26
CA ASP A 79 -8.32 -31.19 -6.90
C ASP A 79 -7.37 -30.01 -6.73
N VAL A 80 -6.19 -30.28 -6.17
CA VAL A 80 -5.15 -29.26 -5.93
C VAL A 80 -4.57 -28.63 -7.20
N LEU A 81 -4.87 -29.14 -8.39
CA LEU A 81 -4.49 -28.53 -9.68
C LEU A 81 -5.68 -27.81 -10.35
N GLY A 82 -6.88 -27.79 -9.77
CA GLY A 82 -8.07 -27.26 -10.43
C GLY A 82 -8.29 -27.91 -11.81
N SER A 83 -8.21 -29.24 -11.90
CA SER A 83 -8.27 -29.92 -13.20
C SER A 83 -9.67 -29.85 -13.83
N LEU A 84 -9.75 -29.47 -15.11
CA LEU A 84 -11.03 -29.32 -15.83
C LEU A 84 -11.88 -30.59 -15.86
N HIS A 85 -11.27 -31.77 -15.90
CA HIS A 85 -11.98 -33.05 -15.95
C HIS A 85 -12.76 -33.35 -14.65
N THR A 86 -12.44 -32.67 -13.54
CA THR A 86 -13.15 -32.78 -12.26
C THR A 86 -14.42 -31.91 -12.19
N GLY A 87 -14.74 -31.23 -13.29
CA GLY A 87 -15.83 -30.26 -13.35
C GLY A 87 -15.42 -28.83 -12.98
N TRP A 88 -14.16 -28.60 -12.60
CA TRP A 88 -13.63 -27.28 -12.29
C TRP A 88 -13.81 -26.31 -13.46
N SER A 89 -14.39 -25.15 -13.17
CA SER A 89 -14.65 -24.08 -14.14
C SER A 89 -13.93 -22.76 -13.84
N GLY A 90 -13.13 -22.74 -12.76
CA GLY A 90 -12.26 -21.61 -12.41
C GLY A 90 -10.94 -21.62 -13.18
N ARG A 91 -9.95 -20.90 -12.65
CA ARG A 91 -8.59 -20.89 -13.22
C ARG A 91 -7.97 -22.30 -13.14
N PRO A 92 -7.54 -22.92 -14.25
CA PRO A 92 -6.86 -24.20 -14.21
C PRO A 92 -5.44 -24.03 -13.65
N GLY A 93 -5.00 -24.96 -12.81
CA GLY A 93 -3.64 -24.99 -12.28
C GLY A 93 -2.62 -25.40 -13.33
N LEU A 94 -2.94 -26.36 -14.21
CA LEU A 94 -2.07 -26.75 -15.33
C LEU A 94 -2.59 -26.15 -16.65
N ALA A 95 -1.77 -25.31 -17.28
CA ALA A 95 -1.97 -24.83 -18.64
C ALA A 95 -0.70 -25.05 -19.46
N GLY A 96 -0.83 -25.70 -20.61
CA GLY A 96 0.29 -26.01 -21.49
C GLY A 96 -0.19 -26.81 -22.69
N ASP A 97 0.68 -27.05 -23.65
CA ASP A 97 0.34 -27.82 -24.83
C ASP A 97 1.54 -28.50 -25.48
N ARG A 98 1.23 -29.52 -26.29
CA ARG A 98 2.11 -30.07 -27.32
C ARG A 98 1.51 -29.77 -28.67
N ASP A 99 1.89 -28.62 -29.24
CA ASP A 99 1.40 -28.11 -30.52
C ASP A 99 -0.13 -28.07 -30.60
N GLY A 100 -0.75 -27.55 -29.54
CA GLY A 100 -2.22 -27.44 -29.41
C GLY A 100 -2.94 -28.73 -29.01
N THR A 101 -2.22 -29.82 -28.74
CA THR A 101 -2.75 -31.07 -28.20
C THR A 101 -2.30 -31.28 -26.74
N ALA A 102 -2.85 -32.29 -26.06
CA ALA A 102 -2.48 -32.64 -24.67
C ALA A 102 -2.60 -31.48 -23.65
N TRP A 103 -3.48 -30.51 -23.92
CA TRP A 103 -3.66 -29.32 -23.08
C TRP A 103 -4.56 -29.57 -21.86
N THR A 104 -5.31 -30.67 -21.85
CA THR A 104 -6.15 -31.10 -20.73
C THR A 104 -5.85 -32.57 -20.38
N PRO A 105 -4.87 -32.83 -19.49
CA PRO A 105 -4.54 -34.20 -19.12
C PRO A 105 -5.56 -34.79 -18.15
N LEU A 106 -5.83 -36.08 -18.32
CA LEU A 106 -6.59 -36.93 -17.42
C LEU A 106 -5.61 -37.70 -16.53
N LEU A 107 -5.14 -37.04 -15.47
CA LEU A 107 -4.13 -37.58 -14.57
C LEU A 107 -4.74 -38.62 -13.63
N HIS A 108 -4.21 -39.85 -13.67
CA HIS A 108 -4.57 -40.91 -12.75
C HIS A 108 -3.43 -41.17 -11.78
N LEU A 109 -3.78 -41.23 -10.50
CA LEU A 109 -2.83 -41.46 -9.43
C LEU A 109 -2.28 -42.89 -9.51
N THR A 110 -0.95 -43.01 -9.52
CA THR A 110 -0.21 -44.28 -9.67
C THR A 110 0.50 -44.69 -8.38
N GLU A 111 0.88 -43.70 -7.57
CA GLU A 111 1.54 -43.90 -6.28
C GLU A 111 1.05 -42.83 -5.30
N ALA A 112 0.81 -43.24 -4.05
CA ALA A 112 0.65 -42.33 -2.94
C ALA A 112 1.38 -42.88 -1.72
N ARG A 113 2.11 -42.01 -1.02
CA ARG A 113 2.83 -42.37 0.19
C ARG A 113 2.87 -41.22 1.17
N LEU A 114 2.94 -41.57 2.45
CA LEU A 114 2.98 -40.64 3.55
C LEU A 114 4.30 -40.78 4.30
N ASP A 115 5.05 -39.67 4.38
CA ASP A 115 6.35 -39.60 5.05
C ASP A 115 6.23 -38.65 6.26
N PRO A 116 6.32 -39.15 7.50
CA PRO A 116 6.38 -38.29 8.69
C PRO A 116 7.56 -37.31 8.66
N VAL A 117 7.35 -36.06 9.06
CA VAL A 117 8.42 -35.05 9.16
C VAL A 117 9.31 -35.34 10.37
N GLU A 118 8.72 -35.86 11.45
CA GLU A 118 9.40 -36.31 12.66
C GLU A 118 8.94 -37.75 12.99
N PRO A 119 9.78 -38.57 13.66
CA PRO A 119 9.38 -39.91 14.08
C PRO A 119 8.10 -39.88 14.93
N GLN A 120 7.03 -40.52 14.43
CA GLN A 120 5.72 -40.55 15.08
C GLN A 120 4.90 -41.74 14.56
N GLU A 121 3.92 -42.15 15.35
CA GLU A 121 2.98 -43.18 14.93
C GLU A 121 2.05 -42.65 13.83
N VAL A 122 1.93 -43.42 12.75
CA VAL A 122 0.91 -43.22 11.71
C VAL A 122 -0.25 -44.16 12.02
N LEU A 123 -1.44 -43.60 12.26
CA LEU A 123 -2.63 -44.35 12.63
C LEU A 123 -3.43 -44.66 11.36
N ALA A 124 -3.79 -45.94 11.19
CA ALA A 124 -4.71 -46.35 10.13
C ALA A 124 -6.01 -46.88 10.75
N ASP A 125 -7.13 -46.23 10.43
CA ASP A 125 -8.47 -46.62 10.81
C ASP A 125 -9.33 -46.79 9.56
N GLY A 126 -9.58 -48.04 9.14
CA GLY A 126 -10.30 -48.35 7.91
C GLY A 126 -9.67 -47.69 6.68
N ALA A 127 -10.37 -46.73 6.09
CA ALA A 127 -9.96 -45.96 4.90
C ALA A 127 -9.28 -44.62 5.23
N LEU A 128 -9.10 -44.29 6.51
CA LEU A 128 -8.47 -43.07 6.99
C LEU A 128 -7.07 -43.37 7.51
N VAL A 129 -6.08 -42.62 7.03
CA VAL A 129 -4.71 -42.62 7.55
C VAL A 129 -4.41 -41.27 8.18
N SER A 130 -4.13 -41.26 9.47
CA SER A 130 -3.91 -40.06 10.27
C SER A 130 -2.46 -39.96 10.74
N ALA A 131 -1.87 -38.77 10.62
CA ALA A 131 -0.52 -38.48 11.09
C ALA A 131 -0.43 -37.05 11.65
N GLY A 132 0.64 -36.77 12.39
CA GLY A 132 0.96 -35.43 12.85
C GLY A 132 1.52 -34.55 11.73
N ALA A 133 2.72 -33.99 11.94
CA ALA A 133 3.46 -33.33 10.87
C ALA A 133 3.99 -34.36 9.87
N ALA A 134 3.55 -34.30 8.61
CA ALA A 134 3.90 -35.27 7.58
C ALA A 134 3.80 -34.68 6.18
N ARG A 135 4.46 -35.32 5.22
CA ARG A 135 4.44 -35.02 3.79
C ARG A 135 3.73 -36.14 3.04
N LEU A 136 2.61 -35.80 2.41
CA LEU A 136 1.92 -36.64 1.45
C LEU A 136 2.55 -36.42 0.07
N LEU A 137 3.10 -37.49 -0.48
CA LEU A 137 3.68 -37.54 -1.82
C LEU A 137 2.78 -38.36 -2.72
N VAL A 138 2.38 -37.78 -3.84
CA VAL A 138 1.59 -38.49 -4.83
C VAL A 138 2.18 -38.35 -6.22
N THR A 139 2.08 -39.41 -7.02
CA THR A 139 2.47 -39.42 -8.44
C THR A 139 1.25 -39.78 -9.27
N ALA A 140 0.98 -38.98 -10.30
CA ALA A 140 -0.09 -39.24 -11.25
C ALA A 140 0.42 -39.17 -12.68
N GLU A 141 -0.18 -39.96 -13.57
CA GLU A 141 0.19 -40.06 -14.97
C GLU A 141 -1.03 -39.99 -15.88
N ASP A 142 -0.85 -39.35 -17.03
CA ASP A 142 -1.72 -39.49 -18.19
C ASP A 142 -0.86 -40.01 -19.34
N THR A 143 -1.01 -41.30 -19.65
CA THR A 143 -0.28 -41.94 -20.75
C THR A 143 -0.71 -41.42 -22.12
N GLY A 144 -1.94 -40.92 -22.27
CA GLY A 144 -2.45 -40.35 -23.52
C GLY A 144 -1.91 -38.96 -23.78
N ALA A 145 -1.86 -38.10 -22.76
CA ALA A 145 -1.20 -36.79 -22.85
C ALA A 145 0.34 -36.88 -22.82
N GLY A 146 0.88 -37.99 -22.32
CA GLY A 146 2.32 -38.19 -22.15
C GLY A 146 2.89 -37.28 -21.08
N LEU A 147 2.20 -37.16 -19.95
CA LEU A 147 2.58 -36.31 -18.82
C LEU A 147 2.55 -37.10 -17.51
N ARG A 148 3.50 -36.78 -16.63
CA ARG A 148 3.52 -37.24 -15.23
C ARG A 148 3.58 -36.01 -14.33
N VAL A 149 2.80 -36.03 -13.26
CA VAL A 149 2.86 -35.00 -12.21
C VAL A 149 3.13 -35.66 -10.87
N ALA A 150 4.14 -35.18 -10.15
CA ALA A 150 4.30 -35.45 -8.73
C ALA A 150 3.77 -34.25 -7.93
N ILE A 151 2.92 -34.48 -6.92
CA ILE A 151 2.41 -33.44 -6.03
C ILE A 151 2.82 -33.77 -4.61
N GLU A 152 3.17 -32.72 -3.89
CA GLU A 152 3.57 -32.81 -2.50
C GLU A 152 2.74 -31.87 -1.65
N LEU A 153 2.14 -32.40 -0.59
CA LEU A 153 1.43 -31.64 0.43
C LEU A 153 2.07 -31.95 1.78
N GLU A 154 2.63 -30.94 2.44
CA GLU A 154 3.33 -31.11 3.71
C GLU A 154 2.72 -30.24 4.79
N LEU A 155 2.24 -30.85 5.88
CA LEU A 155 1.89 -30.13 7.10
C LEU A 155 3.11 -30.12 8.03
N THR A 156 3.62 -28.92 8.29
CA THR A 156 4.79 -28.71 9.16
C THR A 156 4.44 -28.79 10.66
N PRO A 157 5.43 -28.94 11.55
CA PRO A 157 5.21 -28.87 13.01
C PRO A 157 4.55 -27.55 13.48
N SER A 158 4.79 -26.44 12.79
CA SER A 158 4.15 -25.15 13.11
C SER A 158 2.73 -25.01 12.54
N GLY A 159 2.22 -26.00 11.81
CA GLY A 159 0.90 -25.96 11.18
C GLY A 159 0.82 -25.15 9.88
N LEU A 160 1.96 -24.83 9.25
CA LEU A 160 1.97 -24.37 7.85
C LEU A 160 1.76 -25.56 6.91
N LEU A 161 0.92 -25.38 5.89
CA LEU A 161 0.70 -26.32 4.80
C LEU A 161 1.54 -25.88 3.60
N ARG A 162 2.57 -26.66 3.24
CA ARG A 162 3.37 -26.43 2.04
C ARG A 162 2.86 -27.28 0.90
N ALA A 163 2.83 -26.73 -0.32
CA ALA A 163 2.44 -27.47 -1.51
C ALA A 163 3.39 -27.18 -2.67
N ARG A 164 3.76 -28.20 -3.45
CA ARG A 164 4.48 -28.04 -4.72
C ARG A 164 4.16 -29.16 -5.70
N ALA A 165 4.39 -28.92 -6.98
CA ALA A 165 4.18 -29.90 -8.04
C ALA A 165 5.36 -29.94 -9.00
N THR A 166 5.61 -31.13 -9.55
CA THR A 166 6.63 -31.37 -10.58
C THR A 166 5.99 -32.03 -11.78
N LEU A 167 5.95 -31.31 -12.91
CA LEU A 167 5.45 -31.80 -14.19
C LEU A 167 6.62 -32.36 -15.00
N THR A 168 6.46 -33.55 -15.56
CA THR A 168 7.44 -34.22 -16.42
C THR A 168 6.78 -34.59 -17.75
N ASN A 169 7.44 -34.26 -18.86
CA ASN A 169 7.01 -34.70 -20.18
C ASN A 169 7.54 -36.12 -20.46
N THR A 170 6.66 -37.10 -20.61
CA THR A 170 7.05 -38.50 -20.84
C THR A 170 6.99 -38.92 -22.31
N ALA A 171 6.35 -38.11 -23.16
CA ALA A 171 6.23 -38.36 -24.59
C ALA A 171 7.31 -37.64 -25.42
N PRO A 172 7.58 -38.10 -26.66
CA PRO A 172 8.44 -37.39 -27.59
C PRO A 172 7.88 -36.00 -27.96
N GLY A 173 8.79 -35.07 -28.29
CA GLY A 173 8.47 -33.70 -28.68
C GLY A 173 8.28 -32.75 -27.49
N PRO A 174 8.41 -31.43 -27.71
CA PRO A 174 8.38 -30.44 -26.63
C PRO A 174 6.97 -30.23 -26.07
N TYR A 175 6.83 -30.23 -24.75
CA TYR A 175 5.63 -29.75 -24.06
C TYR A 175 5.88 -28.33 -23.54
N ARG A 176 5.11 -27.35 -24.03
CA ARG A 176 5.23 -25.95 -23.63
C ARG A 176 4.39 -25.72 -22.37
N VAL A 177 5.05 -25.37 -21.27
CA VAL A 177 4.36 -25.05 -20.01
C VAL A 177 4.02 -23.58 -20.02
N GLN A 178 2.74 -23.24 -19.89
CA GLN A 178 2.28 -21.86 -19.74
C GLN A 178 2.03 -21.53 -18.26
N GLU A 179 1.52 -22.50 -17.50
CA GLU A 179 1.31 -22.41 -16.06
C GLU A 179 1.28 -23.80 -15.42
N LEU A 180 1.87 -23.89 -14.23
CA LEU A 180 1.62 -24.97 -13.28
C LEU A 180 1.48 -24.32 -11.91
N GLY A 181 0.24 -24.28 -11.42
CA GLY A 181 -0.17 -23.70 -10.16
C GLY A 181 -0.95 -24.70 -9.32
N LEU A 182 -0.98 -24.45 -8.02
CA LEU A 182 -1.72 -25.25 -7.06
C LEU A 182 -2.76 -24.39 -6.35
N VAL A 183 -3.86 -25.01 -5.96
CA VAL A 183 -4.97 -24.37 -5.24
C VAL A 183 -5.27 -25.09 -3.92
N LEU A 184 -5.65 -24.31 -2.92
CA LEU A 184 -6.11 -24.74 -1.60
C LEU A 184 -7.52 -24.20 -1.34
N PRO A 185 -8.43 -24.98 -0.75
CA PRO A 185 -9.81 -24.56 -0.53
C PRO A 185 -9.91 -23.41 0.47
N LEU A 186 -10.91 -22.56 0.28
CA LEU A 186 -11.34 -21.55 1.24
C LEU A 186 -12.79 -21.81 1.67
N PRO A 187 -13.11 -21.69 2.96
CA PRO A 187 -14.49 -21.84 3.38
C PRO A 187 -15.34 -20.63 3.00
N THR A 188 -16.64 -20.84 2.77
CA THR A 188 -17.55 -19.82 2.20
C THR A 188 -17.77 -18.58 3.07
N HIS A 189 -17.41 -18.62 4.36
CA HIS A 189 -17.46 -17.46 5.27
C HIS A 189 -16.22 -16.57 5.19
N ALA A 190 -15.11 -17.06 4.61
CA ALA A 190 -13.94 -16.24 4.32
C ALA A 190 -14.27 -15.32 3.13
N LYS A 191 -14.49 -14.03 3.41
CA LYS A 191 -15.03 -13.04 2.47
C LYS A 191 -14.32 -11.71 2.44
N GLU A 192 -13.31 -11.50 3.28
CA GLU A 192 -12.48 -10.31 3.25
C GLU A 192 -11.05 -10.68 2.87
N ILE A 193 -10.49 -9.98 1.89
CA ILE A 193 -9.12 -10.10 1.39
C ILE A 193 -8.26 -9.04 2.08
N LEU A 194 -7.07 -9.42 2.52
CA LEU A 194 -5.94 -8.54 2.84
C LEU A 194 -4.75 -8.92 1.96
N ASP A 195 -4.31 -8.00 1.12
CA ASP A 195 -3.04 -8.08 0.41
C ASP A 195 -2.24 -6.80 0.61
N PHE A 196 -1.12 -6.69 -0.12
CA PHE A 196 -0.20 -5.59 0.01
C PHE A 196 0.09 -4.94 -1.35
N ALA A 197 0.27 -3.63 -1.30
CA ALA A 197 0.93 -2.85 -2.32
C ALA A 197 2.18 -2.20 -1.72
N GLY A 198 2.74 -1.22 -2.42
CA GLY A 198 3.89 -0.47 -1.98
C GLY A 198 4.68 0.04 -3.17
N HIS A 199 5.81 0.63 -2.87
CA HIS A 199 6.84 1.03 -3.82
C HIS A 199 8.18 1.10 -3.06
N TRP A 200 9.27 1.37 -3.78
CA TRP A 200 10.57 1.64 -3.13
C TRP A 200 10.42 2.73 -2.06
N GLY A 201 10.88 2.45 -0.84
CA GLY A 201 10.73 3.33 0.33
C GLY A 201 9.32 3.36 0.95
N LYS A 202 8.40 2.48 0.54
CA LYS A 202 7.05 2.34 1.15
C LYS A 202 6.47 0.93 0.99
N GLU A 203 7.29 -0.08 1.24
CA GLU A 203 6.91 -1.46 1.02
C GLU A 203 5.83 -1.95 2.01
N ARG A 204 5.03 -2.94 1.58
CA ARG A 204 3.99 -3.60 2.40
C ARG A 204 2.90 -2.65 2.93
N THR A 205 2.38 -1.79 2.07
CA THR A 205 1.18 -0.99 2.34
C THR A 205 -0.06 -1.90 2.28
N PRO A 206 -0.79 -2.12 3.39
CA PRO A 206 -1.91 -3.07 3.42
C PRO A 206 -3.12 -2.57 2.63
N GLN A 207 -3.85 -3.47 1.97
CA GLN A 207 -5.12 -3.19 1.31
C GLN A 207 -6.17 -4.22 1.72
N ARG A 208 -7.40 -3.77 2.05
CA ARG A 208 -8.52 -4.65 2.40
C ARG A 208 -9.67 -4.52 1.41
N ARG A 209 -10.26 -5.64 0.99
CA ARG A 209 -11.34 -5.71 -0.03
C ARG A 209 -12.28 -6.88 0.24
N GLU A 210 -13.48 -6.87 -0.32
CA GLU A 210 -14.39 -8.03 -0.28
C GLU A 210 -14.00 -9.07 -1.36
N LEU A 211 -14.11 -10.36 -1.04
CA LEU A 211 -14.03 -11.47 -2.01
C LEU A 211 -15.38 -11.65 -2.71
N THR A 212 -15.50 -11.04 -3.89
CA THR A 212 -16.65 -11.18 -4.78
C THR A 212 -16.53 -12.43 -5.65
N VAL A 213 -17.62 -12.82 -6.33
CA VAL A 213 -17.54 -13.82 -7.41
C VAL A 213 -16.61 -13.31 -8.50
N GLY A 214 -15.65 -14.14 -8.91
CA GLY A 214 -14.54 -13.80 -9.78
C GLY A 214 -13.18 -14.06 -9.13
N THR A 215 -12.12 -13.59 -9.77
CA THR A 215 -10.73 -13.80 -9.35
C THR A 215 -10.11 -12.48 -8.90
N HIS A 216 -9.59 -12.45 -7.67
CA HIS A 216 -8.63 -11.44 -7.24
C HIS A 216 -7.22 -11.96 -7.52
N LEU A 217 -6.57 -11.42 -8.55
CA LEU A 217 -5.26 -11.88 -9.03
C LEU A 217 -4.19 -10.81 -8.77
N ARG A 218 -3.06 -11.24 -8.21
CA ARG A 218 -1.84 -10.44 -8.08
C ARG A 218 -0.71 -11.13 -8.84
N GLU A 219 -0.03 -10.37 -9.70
CA GLU A 219 1.10 -10.85 -10.51
C GLU A 219 2.36 -10.01 -10.26
N GLY A 220 3.47 -10.68 -10.00
CA GLY A 220 4.82 -10.12 -10.06
C GLY A 220 5.42 -10.35 -11.45
N ARG A 221 5.76 -9.28 -12.16
CA ARG A 221 6.33 -9.31 -13.52
C ARG A 221 7.68 -8.60 -13.62
N LYS A 222 8.37 -8.45 -12.48
CA LYS A 222 9.58 -7.65 -12.35
C LYS A 222 10.87 -8.48 -12.38
N GLY A 223 10.75 -9.81 -12.46
CA GLY A 223 11.84 -10.76 -12.23
C GLY A 223 12.44 -10.69 -10.82
N ARG A 224 11.73 -10.03 -9.92
CA ARG A 224 11.94 -9.99 -8.47
C ARG A 224 10.57 -9.98 -7.78
N THR A 225 10.51 -10.27 -6.49
CA THR A 225 9.27 -10.29 -5.69
C THR A 225 8.48 -8.99 -5.83
N GLY A 226 9.18 -7.86 -5.76
CA GLY A 226 8.64 -6.51 -5.85
C GLY A 226 8.22 -5.92 -4.50
N ALA A 227 8.39 -4.59 -4.37
CA ALA A 227 7.92 -3.81 -3.22
C ALA A 227 6.38 -3.79 -3.06
N ASP A 228 5.67 -4.08 -4.16
CA ASP A 228 4.21 -4.09 -4.31
C ASP A 228 3.61 -5.51 -4.38
N ALA A 229 4.40 -6.54 -4.04
CA ALA A 229 3.95 -7.93 -4.01
C ALA A 229 2.71 -8.10 -3.14
N ALA A 230 1.87 -9.08 -3.50
CA ALA A 230 0.80 -9.54 -2.61
C ALA A 230 1.32 -10.02 -1.25
N TYR A 231 2.61 -10.39 -1.19
CA TYR A 231 3.33 -10.83 -0.01
C TYR A 231 2.66 -12.04 0.64
N VAL A 232 1.81 -11.85 1.66
CA VAL A 232 0.92 -12.91 2.17
C VAL A 232 -0.51 -12.51 1.80
N LEU A 233 -1.08 -13.14 0.76
CA LEU A 233 -2.47 -12.93 0.39
C LEU A 233 -3.37 -13.63 1.42
N SER A 234 -4.02 -12.86 2.27
CA SER A 234 -4.87 -13.37 3.34
C SER A 234 -6.35 -13.21 3.00
N VAL A 235 -7.16 -14.22 3.31
CA VAL A 235 -8.62 -14.18 3.18
C VAL A 235 -9.25 -14.72 4.45
N GLY A 236 -10.18 -13.98 5.04
CA GLY A 236 -10.76 -14.34 6.33
C GLY A 236 -12.17 -13.83 6.55
N GLU A 237 -12.66 -14.01 7.77
CA GLU A 237 -13.94 -13.47 8.23
C GLU A 237 -13.97 -11.95 8.13
N PRO A 238 -15.05 -11.33 7.63
CA PRO A 238 -15.16 -9.87 7.60
C PRO A 238 -14.86 -9.24 8.96
N GLY A 239 -13.87 -8.34 8.99
CA GLY A 239 -13.37 -7.68 10.20
C GLY A 239 -12.29 -8.43 10.97
N PHE A 240 -11.65 -9.47 10.42
CA PHE A 240 -10.52 -10.13 11.08
C PHE A 240 -9.40 -9.12 11.42
N GLY A 241 -8.82 -9.25 12.61
CA GLY A 241 -7.81 -8.35 13.15
C GLY A 241 -6.49 -9.06 13.44
N PHE A 242 -5.63 -8.41 14.24
CA PHE A 242 -4.39 -9.04 14.70
C PHE A 242 -4.63 -10.15 15.71
N ALA A 243 -5.67 -10.05 16.53
CA ALA A 243 -5.92 -10.96 17.65
C ALA A 243 -6.99 -12.02 17.41
N ASP A 244 -7.96 -11.76 16.52
CA ASP A 244 -9.17 -12.56 16.36
C ASP A 244 -9.66 -12.55 14.90
N GLY A 245 -10.56 -13.49 14.59
CA GLY A 245 -11.13 -13.72 13.26
C GLY A 245 -10.37 -14.82 12.53
N GLU A 246 -11.08 -15.80 11.98
CA GLU A 246 -10.42 -16.85 11.18
C GLU A 246 -9.84 -16.26 9.89
N VAL A 247 -8.60 -16.60 9.59
CA VAL A 247 -7.87 -16.13 8.41
C VAL A 247 -7.03 -17.26 7.81
N TRP A 248 -7.17 -17.41 6.50
CA TRP A 248 -6.33 -18.26 5.65
C TRP A 248 -5.40 -17.36 4.85
N GLY A 249 -4.18 -17.79 4.59
CA GLY A 249 -3.23 -17.02 3.81
C GLY A 249 -2.41 -17.90 2.88
N LEU A 250 -1.94 -17.31 1.79
CA LEU A 250 -1.04 -17.95 0.85
C LEU A 250 0.15 -17.04 0.55
N HIS A 251 1.35 -17.60 0.58
CA HIS A 251 2.56 -16.98 0.09
C HIS A 251 3.18 -17.85 -1.00
N THR A 252 3.43 -17.29 -2.18
CA THR A 252 4.18 -17.95 -3.26
C THR A 252 5.67 -17.72 -3.00
N GLY A 253 6.39 -18.75 -2.54
CA GLY A 253 7.81 -18.67 -2.15
C GLY A 253 8.74 -18.63 -3.35
N PHE A 254 8.63 -17.60 -4.17
CA PHE A 254 9.47 -17.41 -5.36
C PHE A 254 9.91 -15.96 -5.50
N SER A 255 11.20 -15.76 -5.69
CA SER A 255 11.79 -14.44 -5.88
C SER A 255 11.70 -13.94 -7.31
N GLY A 256 11.28 -14.74 -8.30
CA GLY A 256 11.11 -14.26 -9.68
C GLY A 256 9.68 -13.79 -9.99
N ASN A 257 9.29 -13.95 -11.25
CA ASN A 257 7.92 -13.70 -11.69
C ASN A 257 6.96 -14.73 -11.06
N HIS A 258 5.89 -14.27 -10.41
CA HIS A 258 4.97 -15.15 -9.69
C HIS A 258 3.53 -14.65 -9.71
N ARG A 259 2.59 -15.54 -9.37
CA ARG A 259 1.17 -15.24 -9.19
C ARG A 259 0.70 -15.70 -7.83
N THR A 260 -0.26 -14.96 -7.29
CA THR A 260 -1.04 -15.35 -6.11
C THR A 260 -2.47 -14.86 -6.31
N TRP A 261 -3.46 -15.71 -6.09
CA TRP A 261 -4.86 -15.35 -6.30
C TRP A 261 -5.79 -15.92 -5.24
N ALA A 262 -6.93 -15.25 -5.07
CA ALA A 262 -8.12 -15.77 -4.41
C ALA A 262 -9.24 -15.79 -5.44
N GLU A 263 -9.91 -16.92 -5.60
CA GLU A 263 -10.99 -17.08 -6.57
C GLU A 263 -12.25 -17.57 -5.89
N ARG A 264 -13.39 -17.02 -6.30
CA ARG A 264 -14.72 -17.45 -5.89
C ARG A 264 -15.58 -17.67 -7.13
N LEU A 265 -16.08 -18.89 -7.30
CA LEU A 265 -16.96 -19.26 -8.39
C LEU A 265 -18.42 -18.92 -8.07
N TYR A 266 -19.26 -18.93 -9.11
CA TYR A 266 -20.68 -18.60 -9.01
C TYR A 266 -21.48 -19.59 -8.14
N ASP A 267 -21.01 -20.83 -8.05
CA ASP A 267 -21.61 -21.91 -7.25
C ASP A 267 -21.16 -21.86 -5.77
N GLY A 268 -20.30 -20.90 -5.41
CA GLY A 268 -19.85 -20.65 -4.06
C GLY A 268 -18.52 -21.32 -3.69
N GLN A 269 -17.92 -22.09 -4.59
CA GLN A 269 -16.60 -22.69 -4.37
C GLN A 269 -15.53 -21.60 -4.34
N GLN A 270 -14.59 -21.69 -3.40
CA GLN A 270 -13.56 -20.67 -3.19
C GLN A 270 -12.19 -21.32 -2.98
N VAL A 271 -11.15 -20.71 -3.53
CA VAL A 271 -9.78 -21.20 -3.40
C VAL A 271 -8.77 -20.06 -3.25
N LEU A 272 -7.65 -20.35 -2.59
CA LEU A 272 -6.39 -19.63 -2.72
C LEU A 272 -5.48 -20.40 -3.67
N GLY A 273 -4.78 -19.73 -4.56
CA GLY A 273 -3.79 -20.39 -5.43
C GLY A 273 -2.58 -19.54 -5.74
N GLY A 274 -1.52 -20.22 -6.17
CA GLY A 274 -0.25 -19.60 -6.53
C GLY A 274 0.48 -20.39 -7.60
N SER A 275 1.33 -19.70 -8.36
CA SER A 275 2.17 -20.28 -9.41
C SER A 275 3.38 -19.39 -9.69
N GLU A 276 4.40 -19.95 -10.33
CA GLU A 276 5.35 -19.12 -11.07
C GLU A 276 4.66 -18.48 -12.28
N LEU A 277 5.02 -17.24 -12.61
CA LEU A 277 4.60 -16.60 -13.84
C LEU A 277 5.67 -16.82 -14.90
N LEU A 278 5.42 -17.78 -15.78
CA LEU A 278 6.29 -18.09 -16.91
C LEU A 278 5.99 -17.14 -18.08
N LEU A 279 7.05 -16.63 -18.70
CA LEU A 279 7.00 -15.90 -19.96
C LEU A 279 6.78 -16.87 -21.13
N PRO A 280 6.26 -16.39 -22.28
CA PRO A 280 5.96 -17.25 -23.42
C PRO A 280 7.18 -18.05 -23.89
N GLY A 281 7.11 -19.38 -23.82
CA GLY A 281 8.19 -20.27 -24.27
C GLY A 281 9.40 -20.35 -23.34
N GLU A 282 9.31 -19.78 -22.14
CA GLU A 282 10.37 -19.83 -21.12
C GLU A 282 10.66 -21.27 -20.68
N VAL A 283 9.61 -22.06 -20.45
CA VAL A 283 9.70 -23.48 -20.10
C VAL A 283 9.08 -24.33 -21.20
N SER A 284 9.94 -25.10 -21.87
CA SER A 284 9.55 -26.08 -22.88
C SER A 284 10.26 -27.39 -22.60
N LEU A 285 9.52 -28.39 -22.13
CA LEU A 285 10.06 -29.65 -21.65
C LEU A 285 10.27 -30.63 -22.80
N GLY A 286 11.51 -31.02 -23.07
CA GLY A 286 11.85 -32.21 -23.85
C GLY A 286 11.40 -33.49 -23.17
N GLN A 287 11.55 -34.62 -23.86
CA GLN A 287 11.18 -35.92 -23.29
C GLN A 287 12.09 -36.24 -22.09
N GLY A 288 11.47 -36.52 -20.94
CA GLY A 288 12.14 -36.80 -19.67
C GLY A 288 12.50 -35.55 -18.87
N GLU A 289 12.33 -34.34 -19.43
CA GLU A 289 12.57 -33.11 -18.71
C GLU A 289 11.38 -32.76 -17.80
N SER A 290 11.69 -32.06 -16.71
CA SER A 290 10.73 -31.70 -15.68
C SER A 290 10.80 -30.22 -15.33
N TYR A 291 9.67 -29.68 -14.90
CA TYR A 291 9.55 -28.37 -14.28
C TYR A 291 8.91 -28.53 -12.91
N THR A 292 9.48 -27.89 -11.89
CA THR A 292 8.98 -27.92 -10.51
C THR A 292 8.54 -26.52 -10.10
N THR A 293 7.34 -26.41 -9.54
CA THR A 293 6.84 -25.14 -9.01
C THR A 293 7.67 -24.68 -7.81
N PRO A 294 7.71 -23.37 -7.52
CA PRO A 294 8.09 -22.92 -6.17
C PRO A 294 7.18 -23.54 -5.10
N TRP A 295 7.65 -23.53 -3.86
CA TRP A 295 6.80 -23.87 -2.73
C TRP A 295 5.69 -22.82 -2.57
N LEU A 296 4.45 -23.29 -2.47
CA LEU A 296 3.35 -22.50 -1.94
C LEU A 296 3.24 -22.74 -0.44
N TYR A 297 3.05 -21.67 0.32
CA TYR A 297 2.92 -21.71 1.77
C TYR A 297 1.52 -21.26 2.17
N GLY A 298 0.66 -22.23 2.47
CA GLY A 298 -0.64 -22.04 3.10
C GLY A 298 -0.48 -21.87 4.61
N VAL A 299 -1.12 -20.84 5.16
CA VAL A 299 -1.25 -20.62 6.60
C VAL A 299 -2.71 -20.45 7.04
N TYR A 300 -3.07 -21.02 8.19
CA TYR A 300 -4.34 -20.76 8.87
C TYR A 300 -4.06 -20.19 10.26
N GLY A 301 -4.91 -19.27 10.75
CA GLY A 301 -4.86 -18.83 12.13
C GLY A 301 -6.12 -18.09 12.57
N ARG A 302 -6.27 -17.92 13.89
CA ARG A 302 -7.25 -17.01 14.48
C ARG A 302 -6.56 -15.67 14.75
N GLY A 303 -6.74 -14.74 13.81
CA GLY A 303 -6.07 -13.44 13.78
C GLY A 303 -4.71 -13.48 13.10
N LEU A 304 -4.27 -12.31 12.63
CA LEU A 304 -3.03 -12.18 11.86
C LEU A 304 -1.75 -12.48 12.65
N ASP A 305 -1.76 -12.39 13.99
CA ASP A 305 -0.56 -12.72 14.77
C ASP A 305 -0.35 -14.22 14.94
N GLU A 306 -1.42 -15.00 15.04
CA GLU A 306 -1.27 -16.47 15.01
C GLU A 306 -0.78 -16.89 13.62
N GLN A 307 -1.35 -16.31 12.56
CA GLN A 307 -0.90 -16.53 11.18
C GLN A 307 0.61 -16.24 11.03
N ALA A 308 1.06 -15.05 11.46
CA ALA A 308 2.47 -14.67 11.40
C ALA A 308 3.35 -15.59 12.26
N GLY A 309 2.88 -15.95 13.45
CA GLY A 309 3.60 -16.83 14.38
C GLY A 309 3.95 -18.19 13.80
N ARG A 310 3.10 -18.75 12.92
CA ARG A 310 3.37 -20.04 12.24
C ARG A 310 4.50 -19.93 11.21
N PHE A 311 4.55 -18.82 10.46
CA PHE A 311 5.70 -18.51 9.59
C PHE A 311 6.98 -18.33 10.38
N HIS A 312 6.91 -17.60 11.50
CA HIS A 312 8.05 -17.36 12.35
C HIS A 312 8.60 -18.66 12.95
N ASP A 313 7.73 -19.53 13.46
CA ASP A 313 8.14 -20.83 14.00
C ASP A 313 8.76 -21.72 12.94
N TRP A 314 8.18 -21.75 11.73
CA TRP A 314 8.77 -22.49 10.63
C TRP A 314 10.16 -21.95 10.27
N LEU A 315 10.30 -20.63 10.10
CA LEU A 315 11.58 -19.98 9.78
C LEU A 315 12.65 -20.23 10.86
N ARG A 316 12.25 -20.32 12.13
CA ARG A 316 13.11 -20.64 13.28
C ARG A 316 13.47 -22.12 13.39
N ALA A 317 12.63 -23.01 12.90
CA ALA A 317 12.87 -24.45 12.90
C ALA A 317 13.81 -24.91 11.77
N ARG A 318 14.10 -24.04 10.80
CA ARG A 318 15.00 -24.39 9.69
C ARG A 318 16.42 -24.66 10.20
N PRO A 319 17.14 -25.64 9.64
CA PRO A 319 18.52 -25.94 10.04
C PRO A 319 19.48 -24.76 9.90
N GLN A 320 19.24 -23.88 8.92
CA GLN A 320 20.02 -22.67 8.68
C GLN A 320 19.58 -21.47 9.52
N HIS A 321 18.61 -21.61 10.43
CA HIS A 321 18.25 -20.52 11.31
C HIS A 321 19.44 -20.14 12.19
N PRO A 322 19.77 -18.84 12.32
CA PRO A 322 20.91 -18.38 13.11
C PRO A 322 20.84 -18.87 14.56
N ALA A 323 21.88 -19.58 15.01
CA ALA A 323 21.94 -20.11 16.38
C ALA A 323 22.54 -19.11 17.40
N ARG A 324 23.34 -18.15 16.93
CA ARG A 324 23.97 -17.13 17.76
C ARG A 324 23.11 -15.86 17.85
N PRO A 325 23.25 -15.05 18.90
CA PRO A 325 22.64 -13.73 18.93
C PRO A 325 23.05 -12.90 17.72
N ARG A 326 22.07 -12.23 17.11
CA ARG A 326 22.27 -11.46 15.88
C ARG A 326 23.11 -10.21 16.17
N PRO A 327 24.20 -9.96 15.44
CA PRO A 327 25.13 -8.89 15.77
C PRO A 327 24.55 -7.51 15.42
N VAL A 328 24.73 -6.55 16.32
CA VAL A 328 24.43 -5.14 16.03
C VAL A 328 25.37 -4.67 14.92
N THR A 329 24.81 -4.20 13.81
CA THR A 329 25.57 -3.91 12.59
C THR A 329 25.69 -2.40 12.34
N LEU A 330 26.88 -1.88 12.01
CA LEU A 330 27.03 -0.58 11.35
C LEU A 330 27.20 -0.83 9.85
N ASN A 331 26.32 -0.23 9.04
CA ASN A 331 26.54 -0.10 7.60
C ASN A 331 26.99 1.35 7.30
N VAL A 332 28.02 1.51 6.47
CA VAL A 332 28.61 2.82 6.17
C VAL A 332 28.08 3.52 4.92
N TRP A 333 27.10 2.94 4.23
CA TRP A 333 26.55 3.49 2.98
C TRP A 333 26.13 4.95 3.10
N GLU A 334 25.15 5.28 3.94
CA GLU A 334 24.74 6.69 4.14
C GLU A 334 25.84 7.56 4.79
N ALA A 335 26.86 6.94 5.40
CA ALA A 335 27.92 7.67 6.08
C ALA A 335 28.99 8.21 5.13
N VAL A 336 29.31 7.49 4.06
CA VAL A 336 30.39 7.86 3.13
C VAL A 336 30.01 7.79 1.66
N TYR A 337 28.92 7.11 1.30
CA TYR A 337 28.60 6.75 -0.09
C TYR A 337 29.85 6.19 -0.78
N PHE A 338 30.34 6.84 -1.85
CA PHE A 338 31.54 6.42 -2.59
C PHE A 338 32.86 7.07 -2.10
N ASP A 339 32.85 7.97 -1.10
CA ASP A 339 34.07 8.64 -0.56
C ASP A 339 34.84 7.72 0.40
N HIS A 340 35.37 6.63 -0.14
CA HIS A 340 36.14 5.64 0.61
C HIS A 340 37.55 6.16 0.94
N ARG A 341 37.77 6.47 2.23
CA ARG A 341 39.07 6.84 2.78
C ARG A 341 39.34 6.00 4.04
N LEU A 342 40.47 5.26 4.04
CA LEU A 342 40.82 4.35 5.14
C LEU A 342 40.79 5.04 6.52
N GLU A 343 41.31 6.26 6.63
CA GLU A 343 41.30 7.04 7.89
C GLU A 343 39.87 7.31 8.40
N LYS A 344 38.96 7.75 7.51
CA LYS A 344 37.56 8.04 7.84
C LYS A 344 36.82 6.77 8.24
N LEU A 345 37.01 5.69 7.49
CA LEU A 345 36.40 4.38 7.76
C LEU A 345 36.91 3.77 9.07
N SER A 346 38.21 3.89 9.36
CA SER A 346 38.80 3.45 10.64
C SER A 346 38.24 4.25 11.82
N THR A 347 38.10 5.58 11.66
CA THR A 347 37.48 6.44 12.67
C THR A 347 36.01 6.08 12.91
N LEU A 348 35.26 5.73 11.86
CA LEU A 348 33.89 5.23 11.99
C LEU A 348 33.85 3.90 12.75
N ALA A 349 34.79 2.99 12.48
CA ALA A 349 34.92 1.73 13.21
C ALA A 349 35.22 1.96 14.70
N ASP A 350 36.09 2.90 15.05
CA ASP A 350 36.37 3.26 16.44
C ASP A 350 35.10 3.74 17.17
N ARG A 351 34.31 4.61 16.52
CA ARG A 351 33.05 5.13 17.06
C ARG A 351 31.98 4.04 17.18
N ALA A 352 31.91 3.14 16.21
CA ALA A 352 31.01 1.99 16.22
C ALA A 352 31.33 1.04 17.38
N ALA A 353 32.60 0.68 17.54
CA ALA A 353 33.06 -0.16 18.63
C ALA A 353 32.76 0.47 20.01
N ALA A 354 32.99 1.78 20.15
CA ALA A 354 32.65 2.53 21.36
C ALA A 354 31.14 2.53 21.67
N ALA A 355 30.28 2.49 20.65
CA ALA A 355 28.83 2.36 20.80
C ALA A 355 28.38 0.91 21.06
N GLY A 356 29.27 -0.08 20.97
CA GLY A 356 28.97 -1.50 21.21
C GLY A 356 28.51 -2.30 20.00
N VAL A 357 28.75 -1.78 18.78
CA VAL A 357 28.54 -2.48 17.51
C VAL A 357 29.37 -3.76 17.45
N GLU A 358 28.83 -4.80 16.83
CA GLU A 358 29.44 -6.14 16.74
C GLU A 358 29.82 -6.53 15.30
N ARG A 359 29.32 -5.80 14.29
CA ARG A 359 29.65 -6.00 12.88
C ARG A 359 29.77 -4.67 12.14
N TYR A 360 30.81 -4.53 11.32
CA TYR A 360 31.06 -3.39 10.45
C TYR A 360 30.96 -3.82 8.99
N VAL A 361 30.11 -3.16 8.20
CA VAL A 361 29.86 -3.50 6.80
C VAL A 361 30.37 -2.39 5.90
N LEU A 362 31.31 -2.73 5.01
CA LEU A 362 31.72 -1.87 3.91
C LEU A 362 30.74 -2.04 2.75
N ASP A 363 30.09 -0.95 2.34
CA ASP A 363 29.06 -0.95 1.29
C ASP A 363 29.65 -0.64 -0.11
N ASP A 364 28.82 -0.31 -1.10
CA ASP A 364 29.17 -0.11 -2.51
C ASP A 364 30.38 0.85 -2.71
N GLY A 365 31.22 0.59 -3.71
CA GLY A 365 32.38 1.43 -4.08
C GLY A 365 33.78 0.85 -3.85
N TRP A 366 33.91 -0.36 -3.29
CA TRP A 366 35.21 -0.98 -2.98
C TRP A 366 35.92 -1.64 -4.19
N PHE A 367 35.20 -1.88 -5.28
CA PHE A 367 35.63 -2.69 -6.43
C PHE A 367 35.85 -1.86 -7.70
N GLY A 368 36.60 -2.43 -8.64
CA GLY A 368 36.74 -1.95 -10.03
C GLY A 368 36.86 -0.44 -10.17
N ALA A 369 36.06 0.12 -11.08
CA ALA A 369 35.95 1.56 -11.35
C ALA A 369 34.81 2.25 -10.57
N ARG A 370 34.25 1.61 -9.54
CA ARG A 370 33.01 2.01 -8.87
C ARG A 370 33.17 3.26 -7.98
N ARG A 371 33.12 4.46 -8.58
CA ARG A 371 33.17 5.76 -7.85
C ARG A 371 31.83 6.49 -7.80
N ASP A 372 30.88 5.98 -8.55
CA ASP A 372 29.48 6.37 -8.61
C ASP A 372 28.68 5.14 -9.05
N ASP A 373 27.38 5.30 -9.29
CA ASP A 373 26.52 4.21 -9.76
C ASP A 373 26.56 3.97 -11.29
N ASN A 374 27.42 4.68 -12.04
CA ASN A 374 27.47 4.62 -13.51
C ASN A 374 28.38 3.50 -14.07
N ALA A 375 29.34 3.00 -13.29
CA ALA A 375 30.38 2.08 -13.80
C ALA A 375 30.78 0.99 -12.78
N GLY A 376 31.45 -0.05 -13.28
CA GLY A 376 32.15 -1.07 -12.47
C GLY A 376 31.36 -2.31 -12.03
N LEU A 377 30.01 -2.31 -12.06
CA LEU A 377 29.24 -3.52 -11.77
C LEU A 377 29.58 -4.62 -12.78
N GLY A 378 29.77 -5.85 -12.27
CA GLY A 378 30.23 -7.01 -13.03
C GLY A 378 31.73 -7.30 -12.87
N ASP A 379 32.52 -6.35 -12.37
CA ASP A 379 33.96 -6.49 -12.12
C ASP A 379 34.26 -6.52 -10.61
N TRP A 380 33.99 -7.66 -9.96
CA TRP A 380 34.07 -7.83 -8.50
C TRP A 380 35.51 -8.06 -8.00
N VAL A 381 36.42 -7.15 -8.32
CA VAL A 381 37.83 -7.18 -7.90
C VAL A 381 38.14 -5.91 -7.11
N VAL A 382 38.87 -6.03 -5.99
CA VAL A 382 39.25 -4.89 -5.14
C VAL A 382 39.98 -3.85 -5.99
N SER A 383 39.54 -2.58 -5.90
CA SER A 383 40.14 -1.53 -6.70
C SER A 383 41.51 -1.09 -6.13
N PRO A 384 42.62 -1.24 -6.88
CA PRO A 384 43.94 -0.84 -6.39
C PRO A 384 44.10 0.69 -6.30
N GLU A 385 43.23 1.46 -6.94
CA GLU A 385 43.23 2.93 -6.87
C GLU A 385 42.75 3.43 -5.50
N VAL A 386 41.67 2.84 -4.98
CA VAL A 386 41.10 3.18 -3.66
C VAL A 386 41.76 2.39 -2.54
N TRP A 387 42.10 1.13 -2.82
CA TRP A 387 42.65 0.16 -1.88
C TRP A 387 44.01 -0.35 -2.35
N PRO A 388 45.06 0.49 -2.39
CA PRO A 388 46.39 0.11 -2.92
C PRO A 388 47.08 -1.00 -2.12
N GLN A 389 46.60 -1.30 -0.91
CA GLN A 389 47.09 -2.37 -0.03
C GLN A 389 46.03 -3.47 0.18
N GLY A 390 45.01 -3.54 -0.69
CA GLY A 390 43.85 -4.40 -0.49
C GLY A 390 42.95 -3.93 0.66
N LEU A 391 42.00 -4.78 1.06
CA LEU A 391 41.07 -4.48 2.16
C LEU A 391 41.63 -4.81 3.55
N SER A 392 42.74 -5.56 3.64
CA SER A 392 43.33 -6.02 4.92
C SER A 392 43.51 -4.90 5.95
N PRO A 393 44.03 -3.69 5.63
CA PRO A 393 44.23 -2.66 6.64
C PRO A 393 42.93 -2.23 7.36
N LEU A 394 41.79 -2.19 6.66
CA LEU A 394 40.50 -1.87 7.27
C LEU A 394 39.97 -3.09 8.05
N ILE A 395 40.04 -4.27 7.45
CA ILE A 395 39.53 -5.51 8.04
C ILE A 395 40.25 -5.84 9.34
N ASP A 396 41.58 -5.73 9.34
CA ASP A 396 42.41 -5.96 10.52
C ASP A 396 42.06 -4.97 11.64
N HIS A 397 41.90 -3.67 11.32
CA HIS A 397 41.46 -2.66 12.29
C HIS A 397 40.08 -2.97 12.88
N VAL A 398 39.11 -3.36 12.05
CA VAL A 398 37.76 -3.76 12.48
C VAL A 398 37.80 -4.99 13.40
N ASN A 399 38.59 -6.00 13.04
CA ASN A 399 38.75 -7.23 13.82
C ASN A 399 39.49 -6.98 15.15
N ASP A 400 40.51 -6.12 15.16
CA ASP A 400 41.26 -5.71 16.37
C ASP A 400 40.36 -4.97 17.38
N LEU A 401 39.32 -4.29 16.89
CA LEU A 401 38.26 -3.68 17.72
C LEU A 401 37.21 -4.71 18.21
N GLY A 402 37.31 -5.97 17.79
CA GLY A 402 36.41 -7.06 18.19
C GLY A 402 35.09 -7.12 17.42
N MET A 403 35.02 -6.50 16.24
CA MET A 403 33.84 -6.54 15.35
C MET A 403 34.07 -7.49 14.18
N GLU A 404 33.00 -8.11 13.68
CA GLU A 404 33.00 -8.85 12.42
C GLU A 404 33.06 -7.88 11.22
N PHE A 405 33.76 -8.27 10.15
CA PHE A 405 33.72 -7.55 8.88
C PHE A 405 32.68 -8.14 7.91
N GLY A 406 31.93 -7.26 7.25
CA GLY A 406 30.99 -7.59 6.19
C GLY A 406 31.20 -6.76 4.93
N LEU A 407 30.71 -7.26 3.80
CA LEU A 407 30.93 -6.66 2.49
C LEU A 407 29.64 -6.65 1.65
N TRP A 408 29.41 -5.58 0.88
CA TRP A 408 28.31 -5.48 -0.07
C TRP A 408 28.68 -6.04 -1.45
N PHE A 409 27.72 -6.70 -2.12
CA PHE A 409 27.80 -7.14 -3.51
C PHE A 409 26.47 -6.96 -4.22
N GLU A 410 26.48 -6.74 -5.54
CA GLU A 410 25.30 -6.77 -6.41
C GLU A 410 25.53 -7.70 -7.62
N PRO A 411 25.71 -9.01 -7.36
CA PRO A 411 26.36 -9.95 -8.29
C PRO A 411 25.55 -10.25 -9.56
N GLU A 412 24.29 -9.85 -9.59
CA GLU A 412 23.36 -10.08 -10.70
C GLU A 412 23.38 -8.95 -11.74
N MET A 413 24.23 -7.93 -11.56
CA MET A 413 24.20 -6.69 -12.34
C MET A 413 25.52 -6.41 -13.04
N VAL A 414 25.41 -5.63 -14.11
CA VAL A 414 26.54 -5.21 -14.94
C VAL A 414 26.32 -3.78 -15.44
N ASN A 415 27.35 -2.93 -15.36
CA ASN A 415 27.30 -1.63 -16.03
C ASN A 415 27.74 -1.80 -17.49
N PRO A 416 27.11 -1.12 -18.46
CA PRO A 416 27.62 -1.06 -19.82
C PRO A 416 29.08 -0.56 -19.89
N ASP A 417 29.46 0.31 -18.97
CA ASP A 417 30.86 0.70 -18.73
C ASP A 417 31.53 -0.18 -17.66
N SER A 418 31.79 -1.43 -18.03
CA SER A 418 32.57 -2.41 -17.25
C SER A 418 33.47 -3.22 -18.19
N ASP A 419 34.54 -3.81 -17.67
CA ASP A 419 35.43 -4.67 -18.45
C ASP A 419 34.69 -5.93 -18.90
N VAL A 420 33.90 -6.54 -18.03
CA VAL A 420 33.08 -7.70 -18.38
C VAL A 420 32.05 -7.38 -19.48
N ALA A 421 31.36 -6.23 -19.46
CA ALA A 421 30.41 -5.88 -20.51
C ALA A 421 31.10 -5.65 -21.87
N ARG A 422 32.31 -5.10 -21.87
CA ARG A 422 33.11 -4.91 -23.09
C ARG A 422 33.61 -6.23 -23.67
N ALA A 423 34.04 -7.14 -22.80
CA ALA A 423 34.57 -8.45 -23.20
C ALA A 423 33.45 -9.43 -23.60
N HIS A 424 32.33 -9.39 -22.88
CA HIS A 424 31.22 -10.33 -22.98
C HIS A 424 29.85 -9.62 -23.04
N PRO A 425 29.57 -8.84 -24.10
CA PRO A 425 28.27 -8.19 -24.27
C PRO A 425 27.11 -9.20 -24.36
N GLU A 426 27.39 -10.45 -24.75
CA GLU A 426 26.44 -11.55 -24.80
C GLU A 426 26.00 -12.08 -23.42
N TRP A 427 26.68 -11.70 -22.33
CA TRP A 427 26.25 -12.04 -20.97
C TRP A 427 25.20 -11.07 -20.41
N ILE A 428 24.94 -9.96 -21.10
CA ILE A 428 23.93 -9.00 -20.67
C ILE A 428 22.56 -9.53 -21.07
N MET A 429 21.63 -9.62 -20.12
CA MET A 429 20.28 -10.06 -20.39
C MET A 429 19.56 -9.05 -21.32
N GLY A 430 18.97 -9.54 -22.41
CA GLY A 430 18.25 -8.74 -23.40
C GLY A 430 17.58 -9.55 -24.51
N PRO A 431 16.67 -8.95 -25.29
CA PRO A 431 15.88 -9.63 -26.31
C PRO A 431 16.67 -9.97 -27.60
N GLY A 432 18.00 -9.84 -27.58
CA GLY A 432 18.86 -9.94 -28.76
C GLY A 432 18.83 -8.66 -29.62
N GLY A 433 19.98 -8.33 -30.22
CA GLY A 433 20.12 -7.20 -31.16
C GLY A 433 20.00 -5.79 -30.55
N ARG A 434 19.66 -5.64 -29.27
CA ARG A 434 19.64 -4.37 -28.52
C ARG A 434 19.66 -4.63 -27.01
N LEU A 435 20.05 -3.62 -26.24
CA LEU A 435 19.95 -3.64 -24.79
C LEU A 435 18.53 -3.25 -24.32
N PRO A 436 18.05 -3.80 -23.19
CA PRO A 436 16.89 -3.29 -22.48
C PRO A 436 17.08 -1.85 -22.01
N ILE A 437 16.00 -1.20 -21.58
CA ILE A 437 16.11 0.11 -20.93
C ILE A 437 16.93 -0.01 -19.63
N GLU A 438 17.83 0.94 -19.43
CA GLU A 438 18.62 1.06 -18.20
C GLU A 438 17.73 1.50 -17.04
N SER A 439 18.02 0.96 -15.86
CA SER A 439 17.56 1.47 -14.57
C SER A 439 18.80 1.62 -13.71
N ARG A 440 18.98 2.79 -13.07
CA ARG A 440 20.21 3.11 -12.31
C ARG A 440 21.51 2.88 -13.11
N ARG A 441 21.48 3.19 -14.42
CA ARG A 441 22.65 3.10 -15.34
C ARG A 441 23.31 1.71 -15.42
N GLN A 442 22.58 0.66 -15.06
CA GLN A 442 23.04 -0.73 -15.08
C GLN A 442 22.07 -1.61 -15.88
N GLN A 443 22.56 -2.78 -16.28
CA GLN A 443 21.82 -3.88 -16.89
C GLN A 443 21.91 -5.13 -16.01
N VAL A 444 21.14 -6.17 -16.35
CA VAL A 444 21.17 -7.45 -15.66
C VAL A 444 22.21 -8.35 -16.32
N LEU A 445 23.08 -8.96 -15.52
CA LEU A 445 23.98 -10.01 -15.97
C LEU A 445 23.23 -11.35 -15.93
N ASP A 446 23.19 -12.04 -17.06
CA ASP A 446 22.46 -13.31 -17.22
C ASP A 446 23.26 -14.47 -16.61
N LEU A 447 22.95 -14.77 -15.34
CA LEU A 447 23.50 -15.90 -14.59
C LEU A 447 22.96 -17.26 -15.08
N GLY A 448 21.98 -17.26 -15.99
CA GLY A 448 21.59 -18.45 -16.74
C GLY A 448 22.68 -18.90 -17.73
N VAL A 449 23.58 -18.00 -18.15
CA VAL A 449 24.76 -18.33 -18.96
C VAL A 449 25.85 -18.93 -18.05
N PRO A 450 26.29 -20.19 -18.29
CA PRO A 450 27.24 -20.87 -17.40
C PRO A 450 28.56 -20.13 -17.19
N GLU A 451 29.07 -19.45 -18.20
CA GLU A 451 30.31 -18.69 -18.15
C GLU A 451 30.17 -17.39 -17.34
N ALA A 452 29.05 -16.67 -17.51
CA ALA A 452 28.74 -15.48 -16.69
C ALA A 452 28.55 -15.86 -15.22
N TYR A 453 27.86 -16.97 -14.97
CA TYR A 453 27.71 -17.55 -13.64
C TYR A 453 29.07 -17.87 -13.00
N ALA A 454 29.95 -18.57 -13.72
CA ALA A 454 31.28 -18.93 -13.24
C ALA A 454 32.14 -17.69 -12.96
N HIS A 455 32.09 -16.67 -13.82
CA HIS A 455 32.80 -15.40 -13.62
C HIS A 455 32.44 -14.75 -12.28
N VAL A 456 31.15 -14.58 -12.01
CA VAL A 456 30.67 -13.97 -10.75
C VAL A 456 31.02 -14.85 -9.55
N ARG A 457 30.73 -16.16 -9.65
CA ARG A 457 31.02 -17.12 -8.58
C ARG A 457 32.49 -17.10 -8.20
N ASP A 458 33.38 -17.20 -9.18
CA ASP A 458 34.82 -17.35 -8.94
C ASP A 458 35.41 -16.08 -8.32
N GLN A 459 34.93 -14.89 -8.71
CA GLN A 459 35.35 -13.63 -8.08
C GLN A 459 34.87 -13.50 -6.63
N MET A 460 33.60 -13.86 -6.35
CA MET A 460 33.08 -13.86 -4.97
C MET A 460 33.84 -14.86 -4.09
N VAL A 461 34.07 -16.06 -4.60
CA VAL A 461 34.84 -17.11 -3.91
C VAL A 461 36.27 -16.65 -3.63
N ALA A 462 36.96 -16.03 -4.59
CA ALA A 462 38.32 -15.55 -4.41
C ALA A 462 38.42 -14.54 -3.26
N LEU A 463 37.44 -13.63 -3.15
CA LEU A 463 37.39 -12.65 -2.05
C LEU A 463 37.12 -13.30 -0.69
N LEU A 464 36.21 -14.27 -0.64
CA LEU A 464 35.89 -15.00 0.60
C LEU A 464 37.03 -15.94 1.04
N ASP A 465 37.86 -16.43 0.10
CA ASP A 465 39.08 -17.17 0.42
C ASP A 465 40.20 -16.24 0.93
N GLU A 466 40.31 -15.03 0.37
CA GLU A 466 41.38 -14.07 0.69
C GLU A 466 41.14 -13.32 2.00
N TYR A 467 39.89 -12.93 2.27
CA TYR A 467 39.52 -12.07 3.39
C TYR A 467 38.57 -12.77 4.37
N PRO A 468 38.70 -12.53 5.70
CA PRO A 468 37.80 -13.08 6.71
C PRO A 468 36.44 -12.32 6.73
N ILE A 469 35.69 -12.40 5.64
CA ILE A 469 34.37 -11.77 5.49
C ILE A 469 33.33 -12.69 6.12
N ALA A 470 32.67 -12.25 7.19
CA ALA A 470 31.66 -13.03 7.90
C ALA A 470 30.22 -12.76 7.40
N TYR A 471 30.04 -11.72 6.58
CA TYR A 471 28.72 -11.24 6.16
C TYR A 471 28.73 -10.66 4.74
N LEU A 472 27.74 -11.05 3.94
CA LEU A 472 27.43 -10.42 2.65
C LEU A 472 26.09 -9.69 2.71
N LYS A 473 26.08 -8.41 2.30
CA LYS A 473 24.85 -7.73 1.87
C LYS A 473 24.71 -7.93 0.38
N TRP A 474 23.81 -8.84 -0.02
CA TRP A 474 23.57 -9.20 -1.41
C TRP A 474 22.45 -8.35 -1.98
N ASP A 475 22.78 -7.40 -2.84
CA ASP A 475 21.84 -6.43 -3.40
C ASP A 475 21.41 -6.77 -4.85
N HIS A 476 20.34 -6.11 -5.29
CA HIS A 476 19.74 -6.23 -6.62
C HIS A 476 18.87 -5.00 -6.94
N ASN A 477 19.39 -4.05 -7.71
CA ASN A 477 18.81 -2.70 -7.79
C ASN A 477 17.95 -2.36 -9.01
N ARG A 478 17.49 -3.36 -9.79
CA ARG A 478 16.57 -3.12 -10.90
C ARG A 478 15.61 -4.28 -11.16
N ASP A 479 14.60 -4.00 -11.98
CA ASP A 479 13.72 -5.03 -12.53
C ASP A 479 14.36 -5.69 -13.77
N LEU A 480 14.02 -6.95 -14.00
CA LEU A 480 14.37 -7.71 -15.21
C LEU A 480 13.37 -7.36 -16.33
N LEU A 481 13.66 -6.27 -17.03
CA LEU A 481 12.90 -5.83 -18.20
C LEU A 481 13.47 -6.46 -19.46
N GLU A 482 12.61 -6.98 -20.34
CA GLU A 482 13.02 -7.66 -21.58
C GLU A 482 14.07 -8.76 -21.34
N ALA A 483 13.79 -9.57 -20.31
CA ALA A 483 14.66 -10.59 -19.72
C ALA A 483 14.94 -11.78 -20.65
N GLY A 484 15.56 -11.51 -21.80
CA GLY A 484 15.95 -12.49 -22.79
C GLY A 484 17.41 -12.93 -22.63
N THR A 485 17.71 -14.16 -23.03
CA THR A 485 19.06 -14.71 -23.08
C THR A 485 19.59 -14.62 -24.50
N HIS A 486 20.81 -14.12 -24.67
CA HIS A 486 21.47 -14.03 -25.97
C HIS A 486 21.83 -15.42 -26.56
N PRO A 487 21.99 -15.53 -27.90
CA PRO A 487 21.74 -14.49 -28.90
C PRO A 487 20.27 -14.38 -29.33
N ASP A 488 19.45 -15.38 -29.00
CA ASP A 488 18.11 -15.57 -29.58
C ASP A 488 16.98 -14.82 -28.83
N GLY A 489 17.29 -14.19 -27.68
CA GLY A 489 16.34 -13.42 -26.89
C GLY A 489 15.29 -14.26 -26.17
N ARG A 490 15.57 -15.55 -25.90
CA ARG A 490 14.63 -16.45 -25.21
C ARG A 490 14.41 -15.98 -23.77
N PRO A 491 13.18 -15.95 -23.25
CA PRO A 491 12.95 -15.53 -21.86
C PRO A 491 13.74 -16.37 -20.84
N GLY A 492 14.32 -15.72 -19.84
CA GLY A 492 15.25 -16.33 -18.88
C GLY A 492 15.06 -15.93 -17.42
N VAL A 493 13.88 -15.43 -17.00
CA VAL A 493 13.61 -15.06 -15.61
C VAL A 493 13.65 -16.27 -14.67
N HIS A 494 13.07 -17.39 -15.09
CA HIS A 494 13.09 -18.66 -14.35
C HIS A 494 14.53 -19.12 -14.10
N ALA A 495 15.33 -19.22 -15.17
CA ALA A 495 16.72 -19.66 -15.11
C ALA A 495 17.60 -18.72 -14.28
N GLN A 496 17.43 -17.40 -14.44
CA GLN A 496 18.13 -16.39 -13.65
C GLN A 496 17.84 -16.54 -12.15
N THR A 497 16.56 -16.69 -11.78
CA THR A 497 16.17 -16.83 -10.37
C THR A 497 16.79 -18.08 -9.74
N LEU A 498 16.72 -19.22 -10.44
CA LEU A 498 17.34 -20.46 -9.96
C LEU A 498 18.87 -20.39 -9.92
N ALA A 499 19.50 -19.69 -10.86
CA ALA A 499 20.94 -19.45 -10.83
C ALA A 499 21.34 -18.61 -9.62
N THR A 500 20.61 -17.55 -9.31
CA THR A 500 20.83 -16.73 -8.09
C THR A 500 20.74 -17.58 -6.83
N TYR A 501 19.69 -18.41 -6.69
CA TYR A 501 19.55 -19.34 -5.56
C TYR A 501 20.71 -20.33 -5.47
N ARG A 502 21.11 -20.91 -6.61
CA ARG A 502 22.25 -21.83 -6.68
C ARG A 502 23.54 -21.15 -6.21
N LEU A 503 23.80 -19.92 -6.64
CA LEU A 503 25.00 -19.20 -6.23
C LEU A 503 25.02 -18.93 -4.73
N MET A 504 23.93 -18.46 -4.14
CA MET A 504 23.83 -18.29 -2.68
C MET A 504 24.04 -19.62 -1.95
N ALA A 505 23.44 -20.72 -2.44
CA ALA A 505 23.60 -22.05 -1.85
C ALA A 505 25.04 -22.57 -1.93
N GLU A 506 25.71 -22.44 -3.09
CA GLU A 506 27.11 -22.84 -3.28
C GLU A 506 28.05 -22.08 -2.33
N LEU A 507 27.83 -20.76 -2.16
CA LEU A 507 28.60 -19.97 -1.21
C LEU A 507 28.39 -20.43 0.23
N LYS A 508 27.15 -20.68 0.66
CA LYS A 508 26.87 -21.18 2.02
C LYS A 508 27.35 -22.60 2.26
N GLU A 509 27.39 -23.45 1.23
CA GLU A 509 27.95 -24.79 1.34
C GLU A 509 29.47 -24.74 1.57
N ARG A 510 30.17 -23.86 0.85
CA ARG A 510 31.62 -23.69 0.98
C ARG A 510 32.03 -22.91 2.23
N PHE A 511 31.26 -21.87 2.58
CA PHE A 511 31.50 -20.97 3.70
C PHE A 511 30.31 -21.04 4.68
N PRO A 512 30.20 -22.09 5.49
CA PRO A 512 29.01 -22.35 6.33
C PRO A 512 28.75 -21.30 7.40
N ASP A 513 29.80 -20.58 7.83
CA ASP A 513 29.69 -19.50 8.82
C ASP A 513 29.32 -18.14 8.18
N LEU A 514 29.24 -18.08 6.84
CA LEU A 514 28.89 -16.86 6.12
C LEU A 514 27.40 -16.55 6.28
N GLU A 515 27.10 -15.35 6.77
CA GLU A 515 25.75 -14.82 6.76
C GLU A 515 25.48 -14.03 5.47
N ILE A 516 24.33 -14.27 4.83
CA ILE A 516 23.88 -13.50 3.67
C ILE A 516 22.59 -12.74 4.02
N GLU A 517 22.60 -11.42 3.81
CA GLU A 517 21.40 -10.58 3.80
C GLU A 517 20.92 -10.35 2.37
N SER A 518 19.68 -10.75 2.05
CA SER A 518 19.04 -10.37 0.81
C SER A 518 18.62 -8.90 0.87
N CYS A 519 19.09 -8.11 -0.08
CA CYS A 519 18.70 -6.75 -0.36
C CYS A 519 18.31 -6.66 -1.84
N SER A 520 17.35 -5.79 -2.14
CA SER A 520 16.97 -5.50 -3.52
C SER A 520 16.32 -4.13 -3.55
N SER A 521 17.12 -3.06 -3.64
CA SER A 521 16.64 -1.67 -3.44
C SER A 521 15.79 -1.57 -2.18
N GLY A 522 16.36 -1.91 -1.03
CA GLY A 522 15.58 -2.16 0.16
C GLY A 522 14.95 -3.54 0.12
N GLY A 523 13.63 -3.59 0.29
CA GLY A 523 12.90 -4.83 0.46
C GLY A 523 12.24 -5.36 -0.80
N ALA A 524 12.68 -5.10 -2.03
CA ALA A 524 11.97 -5.60 -3.22
C ALA A 524 12.20 -7.10 -3.52
N ARG A 525 12.99 -7.82 -2.71
CA ARG A 525 13.13 -9.29 -2.75
C ARG A 525 13.08 -9.87 -1.34
N VAL A 526 11.87 -9.86 -0.77
CA VAL A 526 11.56 -10.43 0.55
C VAL A 526 10.44 -11.45 0.38
N ASP A 527 10.83 -12.73 0.35
CA ASP A 527 9.95 -13.88 0.22
C ASP A 527 10.64 -15.13 0.82
N LEU A 528 9.87 -16.21 0.96
CA LEU A 528 10.38 -17.45 1.53
C LEU A 528 11.34 -18.20 0.59
N GLY A 529 11.31 -17.93 -0.71
CA GLY A 529 12.24 -18.52 -1.68
C GLY A 529 13.66 -18.05 -1.46
N VAL A 530 13.93 -16.73 -1.47
CA VAL A 530 15.28 -16.23 -1.16
C VAL A 530 15.71 -16.55 0.27
N LEU A 531 14.78 -16.63 1.22
CA LEU A 531 15.10 -16.99 2.60
C LEU A 531 15.53 -18.44 2.78
N GLU A 532 15.22 -19.35 1.85
CA GLU A 532 15.82 -20.69 1.88
C GLU A 532 17.35 -20.64 1.76
N HIS A 533 17.88 -19.58 1.14
CA HIS A 533 19.29 -19.40 0.80
C HIS A 533 19.98 -18.25 1.57
N THR A 534 19.24 -17.49 2.38
CA THR A 534 19.76 -16.31 3.09
C THR A 534 19.38 -16.33 4.57
N ASP A 535 20.12 -15.54 5.36
CA ASP A 535 19.98 -15.49 6.81
C ASP A 535 19.08 -14.36 7.27
N ARG A 536 18.96 -13.29 6.49
CA ARG A 536 18.08 -12.16 6.78
C ARG A 536 17.74 -11.39 5.51
N VAL A 537 16.86 -10.42 5.66
CA VAL A 537 16.51 -9.47 4.60
C VAL A 537 16.68 -8.03 5.07
N TRP A 538 17.04 -7.16 4.13
CA TRP A 538 16.94 -5.73 4.30
C TRP A 538 15.50 -5.28 4.03
N THR A 539 14.90 -4.55 4.98
CA THR A 539 13.45 -4.28 4.93
C THR A 539 13.08 -3.19 3.91
N SER A 540 13.89 -2.13 3.84
CA SER A 540 13.64 -0.94 3.01
C SER A 540 14.85 -0.01 3.05
N ASP A 541 15.16 0.66 1.94
CA ASP A 541 16.13 1.77 1.96
C ASP A 541 15.58 3.00 2.70
N ASP A 542 14.26 3.11 2.87
CA ASP A 542 13.71 4.14 3.75
C ASP A 542 13.80 3.68 5.21
N ILE A 543 14.81 4.22 5.89
CA ILE A 543 15.04 4.05 7.33
C ILE A 543 14.44 5.19 8.16
N ASP A 544 13.60 6.05 7.57
CA ASP A 544 12.79 7.00 8.33
C ASP A 544 11.96 6.24 9.38
N PRO A 545 12.11 6.55 10.69
CA PRO A 545 11.46 5.78 11.72
C PRO A 545 9.93 5.86 11.61
N PHE A 546 9.36 6.94 11.08
CA PHE A 546 7.91 7.05 10.94
C PHE A 546 7.35 6.13 9.84
N GLU A 547 7.98 6.05 8.66
CA GLU A 547 7.60 5.04 7.65
C GLU A 547 7.87 3.61 8.16
N ARG A 548 9.01 3.39 8.83
CA ARG A 548 9.39 2.07 9.37
C ARG A 548 8.37 1.50 10.36
N GLN A 549 7.64 2.34 11.11
CA GLN A 549 6.54 1.88 11.95
C GLN A 549 5.46 1.09 11.18
N GLN A 550 5.21 1.42 9.89
CA GLN A 550 4.26 0.68 9.07
C GLN A 550 4.92 -0.55 8.46
N MET A 551 6.12 -0.38 7.91
CA MET A 551 6.85 -1.45 7.23
C MET A 551 7.19 -2.60 8.18
N HIS A 552 7.72 -2.31 9.38
CA HIS A 552 8.01 -3.34 10.37
C HIS A 552 6.75 -4.10 10.78
N ARG A 553 5.64 -3.39 10.96
CA ARG A 553 4.35 -3.98 11.33
C ARG A 553 3.92 -5.04 10.32
N TRP A 554 4.08 -4.78 9.03
CA TRP A 554 3.55 -5.65 7.97
C TRP A 554 4.59 -6.61 7.38
N THR A 555 5.87 -6.26 7.37
CA THR A 555 6.97 -7.18 7.06
C THR A 555 6.96 -8.35 8.04
N GLN A 556 6.67 -8.09 9.32
CA GLN A 556 6.50 -9.13 10.33
C GLN A 556 5.30 -10.06 10.13
N GLN A 557 4.45 -9.84 9.12
CA GLN A 557 3.43 -10.82 8.75
C GLN A 557 4.03 -12.13 8.21
N LEU A 558 5.26 -12.08 7.68
CA LEU A 558 6.00 -13.26 7.19
C LEU A 558 7.34 -13.42 7.91
N ILE A 559 8.10 -12.34 8.12
CA ILE A 559 9.49 -12.39 8.58
C ILE A 559 9.59 -12.12 10.09
N PRO A 560 10.21 -13.00 10.91
CA PRO A 560 10.42 -12.72 12.32
C PRO A 560 11.50 -11.65 12.52
N ALA A 561 11.46 -10.96 13.67
CA ALA A 561 12.26 -9.77 13.95
C ALA A 561 13.77 -9.96 13.71
N GLU A 562 14.32 -11.11 14.09
CA GLU A 562 15.74 -11.45 13.98
C GLU A 562 16.25 -11.65 12.54
N LEU A 563 15.34 -11.76 11.57
CA LEU A 563 15.67 -11.85 10.15
C LEU A 563 15.29 -10.57 9.38
N MET A 564 14.77 -9.55 10.08
CA MET A 564 14.28 -8.30 9.50
C MET A 564 15.23 -7.14 9.85
N GLY A 565 15.99 -6.63 8.87
CA GLY A 565 16.93 -5.53 9.13
C GLY A 565 16.29 -4.18 9.43
N ALA A 566 16.77 -3.55 10.50
CA ALA A 566 16.25 -2.32 11.06
C ALA A 566 17.39 -1.45 11.59
N HIS A 567 17.76 -0.40 10.84
CA HIS A 567 18.86 0.48 11.21
C HIS A 567 18.37 1.79 11.84
N VAL A 568 19.14 2.31 12.78
CA VAL A 568 19.05 3.69 13.25
C VAL A 568 19.58 4.60 12.15
N ALA A 569 18.68 5.39 11.56
CA ALA A 569 19.01 6.34 10.50
C ALA A 569 19.83 7.53 11.00
N SER A 570 20.38 8.30 10.07
CA SER A 570 20.90 9.65 10.29
C SER A 570 19.85 10.61 10.90
N GLY A 571 20.29 11.78 11.39
CA GLY A 571 19.40 12.76 12.04
C GLY A 571 18.29 13.29 11.13
N ALA A 572 18.60 13.46 9.83
CA ALA A 572 17.64 13.69 8.77
C ALA A 572 17.60 12.45 7.86
N SER A 573 16.40 11.94 7.56
CA SER A 573 16.20 10.83 6.62
C SER A 573 16.64 11.25 5.22
N HIS A 574 17.49 10.45 4.56
CA HIS A 574 17.94 10.71 3.19
C HIS A 574 16.82 10.51 2.15
N THR A 575 15.79 9.73 2.49
CA THR A 575 14.64 9.44 1.61
C THR A 575 13.52 10.49 1.75
N THR A 576 13.18 10.87 2.98
CA THR A 576 12.01 11.73 3.25
C THR A 576 12.36 13.15 3.68
N GLY A 577 13.61 13.39 4.09
CA GLY A 577 14.06 14.67 4.66
C GLY A 577 13.52 14.98 6.06
N ARG A 578 12.75 14.07 6.68
CA ARG A 578 12.24 14.27 8.04
C ARG A 578 13.35 14.13 9.06
N MET A 579 13.22 14.90 10.15
CA MET A 579 14.10 14.81 11.31
C MET A 579 13.35 14.21 12.49
N HIS A 580 14.02 13.31 13.20
CA HIS A 580 13.47 12.65 14.37
C HIS A 580 14.52 12.58 15.49
N THR A 581 14.06 12.64 16.74
CA THR A 581 14.94 12.44 17.90
C THR A 581 15.61 11.07 17.82
N LEU A 582 16.83 10.95 18.36
CA LEU A 582 17.53 9.66 18.43
C LEU A 582 16.67 8.62 19.14
N HIS A 583 16.03 9.00 20.24
CA HIS A 583 15.02 8.22 20.93
C HIS A 583 13.97 7.55 20.02
N PHE A 584 13.36 8.29 19.10
CA PHE A 584 12.34 7.75 18.20
C PHE A 584 12.94 6.88 17.09
N ARG A 585 14.12 7.25 16.58
CA ARG A 585 14.90 6.45 15.62
C ARG A 585 15.28 5.10 16.20
N ALA A 586 15.97 5.09 17.34
CA ALA A 586 16.42 3.88 18.03
C ALA A 586 15.26 3.06 18.58
N GLY A 587 14.27 3.69 19.23
CA GLY A 587 13.07 3.01 19.73
C GLY A 587 12.21 2.36 18.65
N THR A 588 12.38 2.75 17.38
CA THR A 588 11.81 2.05 16.22
C THR A 588 12.70 0.89 15.76
N ALA A 589 14.01 1.12 15.61
CA ALA A 589 14.94 0.14 15.07
C ALA A 589 15.15 -1.10 15.96
N VAL A 590 15.07 -0.95 17.29
CA VAL A 590 15.33 -2.04 18.26
C VAL A 590 14.40 -3.24 18.14
N TRP A 591 13.28 -3.11 17.44
CA TRP A 591 12.28 -4.17 17.25
C TRP A 591 12.59 -5.13 16.09
N GLY A 592 13.63 -4.87 15.31
CA GLY A 592 14.16 -5.82 14.32
C GLY A 592 15.58 -6.26 14.66
N HIS A 593 16.28 -6.83 13.69
CA HIS A 593 17.72 -7.06 13.78
C HIS A 593 18.42 -5.70 13.66
N LEU A 594 18.77 -5.15 14.82
CA LEU A 594 19.28 -3.80 15.00
C LEU A 594 20.59 -3.57 14.24
N GLY A 595 20.65 -2.43 13.57
CA GLY A 595 21.88 -1.85 13.11
C GLY A 595 21.84 -0.32 13.12
N ILE A 596 22.82 0.29 12.50
CA ILE A 596 23.02 1.73 12.42
C ILE A 596 23.46 2.04 10.99
N GLU A 597 22.92 3.11 10.43
CA GLU A 597 23.29 3.62 9.11
C GLU A 597 23.32 5.14 9.21
N TRP A 598 24.45 5.64 9.71
CA TRP A 598 24.67 7.03 10.09
C TRP A 598 26.18 7.32 10.18
N ASP A 599 26.62 8.50 9.69
CA ASP A 599 27.98 9.00 9.96
C ASP A 599 28.17 9.36 11.44
N LEU A 600 28.61 8.38 12.23
CA LEU A 600 28.86 8.52 13.66
C LEU A 600 29.93 9.57 14.01
N THR A 601 30.74 10.04 13.05
CA THR A 601 31.70 11.13 13.32
C THR A 601 31.02 12.49 13.45
N GLN A 602 29.76 12.60 12.99
CA GLN A 602 28.92 13.79 13.13
C GLN A 602 28.04 13.75 14.38
N ALA A 603 28.00 12.61 15.08
CA ALA A 603 27.26 12.46 16.32
C ALA A 603 27.84 13.35 17.42
N THR A 604 26.98 14.04 18.14
CA THR A 604 27.38 14.73 19.38
C THR A 604 27.78 13.71 20.45
N GLU A 605 28.51 14.14 21.48
CA GLU A 605 28.83 13.27 22.64
C GLU A 605 27.56 12.74 23.33
N GLN A 606 26.52 13.58 23.42
CA GLN A 606 25.23 13.19 23.98
C GLN A 606 24.54 12.12 23.14
N GLU A 607 24.47 12.29 21.83
CA GLU A 607 23.87 11.28 20.94
C GLU A 607 24.69 9.99 20.93
N SER A 608 26.02 10.07 21.01
CA SER A 608 26.89 8.89 21.10
C SER A 608 26.60 8.10 22.38
N ALA A 609 26.44 8.78 23.51
CA ALA A 609 26.08 8.15 24.78
C ALA A 609 24.67 7.53 24.74
N GLU A 610 23.68 8.26 24.24
CA GLU A 610 22.31 7.75 24.11
C GLU A 610 22.24 6.55 23.14
N LEU A 611 23.00 6.58 22.04
CA LEU A 611 23.09 5.46 21.10
C LEU A 611 23.68 4.21 21.78
N ALA A 612 24.76 4.37 22.55
CA ALA A 612 25.36 3.27 23.30
C ALA A 612 24.38 2.66 24.32
N GLU A 613 23.55 3.48 24.98
CA GLU A 613 22.48 3.00 25.87
C GLU A 613 21.44 2.17 25.11
N TRP A 614 21.03 2.59 23.92
CA TRP A 614 20.09 1.83 23.09
C TRP A 614 20.68 0.53 22.56
N VAL A 615 21.96 0.53 22.16
CA VAL A 615 22.67 -0.69 21.75
C VAL A 615 22.77 -1.66 22.91
N ALA A 616 23.12 -1.19 24.11
CA ALA A 616 23.14 -2.01 25.32
C ALA A 616 21.74 -2.57 25.65
N PHE A 617 20.71 -1.73 25.59
CA PHE A 617 19.31 -2.16 25.78
C PHE A 617 18.91 -3.26 24.80
N HIS A 618 19.23 -3.11 23.51
CA HIS A 618 18.95 -4.15 22.54
C HIS A 618 19.74 -5.42 22.85
N LYS A 619 21.03 -5.35 23.19
CA LYS A 619 21.82 -6.55 23.54
C LYS A 619 21.28 -7.28 24.77
N ASP A 620 20.78 -6.54 25.76
CA ASP A 620 20.17 -7.11 26.97
C ASP A 620 18.81 -7.77 26.68
N HIS A 621 18.03 -7.23 25.74
CA HIS A 621 16.66 -7.69 25.47
C HIS A 621 16.50 -8.47 24.15
N ARG A 622 17.53 -8.58 23.30
CA ARG A 622 17.42 -9.19 21.96
C ARG A 622 16.99 -10.64 22.00
N GLY A 623 17.32 -11.36 23.07
CA GLY A 623 16.79 -12.71 23.29
C GLY A 623 15.27 -12.73 23.29
N LEU A 624 14.63 -11.81 24.02
CA LEU A 624 13.17 -11.67 24.06
C LEU A 624 12.60 -11.03 22.78
N LEU A 625 13.23 -9.98 22.25
CA LEU A 625 12.79 -9.30 21.03
C LEU A 625 12.74 -10.26 19.83
N HIS A 626 13.73 -11.13 19.71
CA HIS A 626 13.85 -12.10 18.63
C HIS A 626 12.99 -13.34 18.86
N SER A 627 13.10 -14.00 20.03
CA SER A 627 12.40 -15.28 20.25
C SER A 627 10.96 -15.14 20.73
N GLY A 628 10.57 -13.95 21.20
CA GLY A 628 9.25 -13.70 21.75
C GLY A 628 8.14 -13.78 20.70
N ARG A 629 6.94 -14.14 21.15
CA ARG A 629 5.72 -14.09 20.36
C ARG A 629 5.31 -12.64 20.15
N MET A 630 5.34 -12.20 18.90
CA MET A 630 4.86 -10.89 18.50
C MET A 630 3.39 -10.72 18.89
N VAL A 631 3.08 -9.53 19.39
CA VAL A 631 1.75 -9.10 19.81
C VAL A 631 1.49 -7.71 19.26
N ARG A 632 0.60 -7.57 18.28
CA ARG A 632 0.15 -6.30 17.68
C ARG A 632 -1.28 -5.97 18.08
N LEU A 633 -1.57 -4.73 18.47
CA LEU A 633 -2.94 -4.33 18.77
C LEU A 633 -3.58 -3.74 17.51
N ASP A 634 -4.83 -4.13 17.23
CA ASP A 634 -5.68 -3.43 16.26
C ASP A 634 -5.77 -1.94 16.61
N ALA A 635 -5.93 -1.10 15.59
CA ALA A 635 -5.97 0.34 15.77
C ALA A 635 -7.17 0.72 16.67
N PHE A 636 -6.87 1.12 17.91
CA PHE A 636 -7.86 1.71 18.80
C PHE A 636 -7.91 3.24 18.66
N ASP A 637 -6.82 3.83 18.18
CA ASP A 637 -6.67 5.21 17.75
C ASP A 637 -5.67 5.24 16.57
N PRO A 638 -5.98 5.85 15.42
CA PRO A 638 -5.06 5.91 14.27
C PRO A 638 -3.71 6.57 14.58
N ALA A 639 -3.66 7.44 15.59
CA ALA A 639 -2.46 8.16 16.01
C ALA A 639 -1.49 7.30 16.84
N LEU A 640 -1.96 6.17 17.39
CA LEU A 640 -1.17 5.31 18.26
C LEU A 640 -0.97 3.91 17.68
N ARG A 641 0.26 3.42 17.78
CA ARG A 641 0.61 2.05 17.43
C ARG A 641 1.13 1.35 18.67
N ILE A 642 0.54 0.21 19.01
CA ILE A 642 0.95 -0.58 20.17
C ILE A 642 1.29 -1.97 19.69
N HIS A 643 2.49 -2.40 20.05
CA HIS A 643 3.00 -3.72 19.73
C HIS A 643 3.97 -4.17 20.82
N GLY A 644 4.28 -5.45 20.84
CA GLY A 644 5.16 -6.04 21.83
C GLY A 644 5.57 -7.46 21.47
N VAL A 645 6.35 -8.05 22.36
CA VAL A 645 6.76 -9.45 22.35
C VAL A 645 6.50 -10.07 23.71
N VAL A 646 6.07 -11.33 23.73
CA VAL A 646 5.85 -12.11 24.95
C VAL A 646 6.67 -13.39 24.86
N SER A 647 7.46 -13.68 25.88
CA SER A 647 8.21 -14.95 26.00
C SER A 647 7.31 -16.18 25.82
N ALA A 648 7.87 -17.29 25.32
CA ALA A 648 7.10 -18.51 25.05
C ALA A 648 6.39 -19.07 26.31
N ASP A 649 7.02 -18.98 27.48
CA ASP A 649 6.47 -19.39 28.77
C ASP A 649 5.62 -18.30 29.45
N ARG A 650 5.44 -17.15 28.77
CA ARG A 650 4.72 -15.96 29.24
C ARG A 650 5.24 -15.44 30.58
N SER A 651 6.52 -15.60 30.89
CA SER A 651 7.15 -15.04 32.11
C SER A 651 7.52 -13.58 31.99
N GLU A 652 7.89 -13.17 30.78
CA GLU A 652 8.40 -11.86 30.45
C GLU A 652 7.73 -11.32 29.17
N ALA A 653 7.55 -10.00 29.11
CA ALA A 653 7.02 -9.32 27.95
C ALA A 653 7.57 -7.89 27.84
N LEU A 654 7.72 -7.40 26.62
CA LEU A 654 8.11 -6.03 26.30
C LEU A 654 7.07 -5.43 25.35
N PHE A 655 6.64 -4.20 25.61
CA PHE A 655 5.65 -3.50 24.79
C PHE A 655 6.12 -2.07 24.49
N ALA A 656 5.89 -1.63 23.25
CA ALA A 656 6.01 -0.23 22.83
C ALA A 656 4.63 0.39 22.63
N VAL A 657 4.53 1.66 23.03
CA VAL A 657 3.42 2.55 22.68
C VAL A 657 4.01 3.69 21.87
N VAL A 658 3.69 3.75 20.59
CA VAL A 658 4.29 4.69 19.64
C VAL A 658 3.26 5.71 19.19
N GLY A 659 3.57 6.99 19.40
CA GLY A 659 2.82 8.12 18.85
C GLY A 659 3.25 8.45 17.44
N ALA A 660 2.43 8.11 16.46
CA ALA A 660 2.62 8.45 15.06
C ALA A 660 1.97 9.80 14.69
N ALA A 661 0.91 10.19 15.41
CA ALA A 661 0.28 11.49 15.28
C ALA A 661 -0.22 11.98 16.64
N LEU A 662 -0.80 13.18 16.68
CA LEU A 662 -1.61 13.60 17.81
C LEU A 662 -3.01 12.96 17.69
N PRO A 663 -3.50 12.29 18.73
CA PRO A 663 -4.88 11.79 18.80
C PRO A 663 -5.90 12.92 18.68
N ASP A 664 -7.03 12.65 18.01
CA ASP A 664 -8.14 13.63 17.90
C ASP A 664 -8.84 13.88 19.25
N VAL A 665 -8.61 13.01 20.23
CA VAL A 665 -9.20 13.08 21.58
C VAL A 665 -8.12 13.08 22.65
N GLU A 666 -8.21 14.04 23.57
CA GLU A 666 -7.33 14.15 24.74
C GLU A 666 -8.16 14.14 26.03
N PRO A 667 -7.93 13.20 26.97
CA PRO A 667 -6.90 12.14 26.95
C PRO A 667 -7.31 10.93 26.10
N VAL A 668 -6.31 10.29 25.52
CA VAL A 668 -6.46 9.02 24.78
C VAL A 668 -7.10 7.95 25.66
N GLY A 669 -8.01 7.18 25.05
CA GLY A 669 -8.60 5.99 25.64
C GLY A 669 -7.59 4.94 26.12
N ARG A 670 -8.10 3.90 26.76
CA ARG A 670 -7.31 2.93 27.52
C ARG A 670 -7.12 1.64 26.70
N PHE A 671 -5.89 1.15 26.56
CA PHE A 671 -5.55 -0.04 25.74
C PHE A 671 -5.22 -1.28 26.60
N ARG A 672 -5.26 -2.47 25.99
CA ARG A 672 -5.08 -3.76 26.68
C ARG A 672 -3.82 -4.45 26.18
N LEU A 673 -2.92 -4.82 27.09
CA LEU A 673 -1.76 -5.65 26.75
C LEU A 673 -2.22 -7.11 26.68
N ARG A 674 -2.13 -7.74 25.51
CA ARG A 674 -2.59 -9.12 25.29
C ARG A 674 -1.43 -10.12 25.26
N GLY A 675 -1.73 -11.42 25.30
CA GLY A 675 -0.73 -12.49 25.20
C GLY A 675 -0.09 -12.91 26.53
N LEU A 676 -0.37 -12.20 27.62
CA LEU A 676 0.10 -12.53 28.96
C LEU A 676 -0.65 -13.73 29.54
N ASP A 677 -0.02 -14.49 30.45
CA ASP A 677 -0.73 -15.43 31.33
C ASP A 677 -1.65 -14.65 32.30
N PRO A 678 -2.97 -14.91 32.31
CA PRO A 678 -3.91 -14.20 33.17
C PRO A 678 -3.67 -14.40 34.68
N GLU A 679 -3.14 -15.55 35.10
CA GLU A 679 -2.98 -15.90 36.52
C GLU A 679 -1.63 -15.45 37.08
N ARG A 680 -0.65 -15.19 36.22
CA ARG A 680 0.67 -14.72 36.62
C ARG A 680 0.65 -13.25 37.02
N HIS A 681 1.48 -12.88 37.99
CA HIS A 681 1.67 -11.48 38.39
C HIS A 681 2.95 -10.94 37.75
N TYR A 682 2.83 -9.81 37.05
CA TYR A 682 3.91 -9.16 36.33
C TYR A 682 4.35 -7.92 37.08
N ARG A 683 5.67 -7.76 37.20
CA ARG A 683 6.29 -6.52 37.63
C ARG A 683 6.41 -5.59 36.42
N VAL A 684 5.54 -4.58 36.36
CA VAL A 684 5.53 -3.58 35.29
C VAL A 684 6.49 -2.44 35.64
N ARG A 685 7.39 -2.10 34.72
CA ARG A 685 8.36 -1.01 34.83
C ARG A 685 8.52 -0.32 33.47
N ASP A 686 8.85 0.96 33.48
CA ASP A 686 9.43 1.63 32.30
C ASP A 686 10.86 1.12 32.11
N VAL A 687 11.19 0.68 30.90
CA VAL A 687 12.54 0.20 30.54
C VAL A 687 13.15 1.02 29.42
N THR A 688 12.50 2.11 29.04
CA THR A 688 12.88 2.98 27.94
C THR A 688 14.23 3.65 28.24
N PRO A 689 15.27 3.47 27.41
CA PRO A 689 16.56 4.13 27.57
C PRO A 689 16.49 5.66 27.39
N GLY A 690 17.44 6.37 27.98
CA GLY A 690 17.55 7.83 27.88
C GLY A 690 16.54 8.63 28.70
N ALA A 691 16.58 9.95 28.51
CA ALA A 691 15.68 10.89 29.19
C ALA A 691 14.32 11.00 28.49
N ASP A 692 13.29 11.34 29.25
CA ASP A 692 11.97 11.63 28.70
C ASP A 692 12.04 12.77 27.67
N PRO A 693 11.27 12.69 26.56
CA PRO A 693 11.11 13.80 25.65
C PRO A 693 10.62 15.06 26.39
N HIS A 694 11.10 16.24 25.97
CA HIS A 694 10.68 17.50 26.57
C HIS A 694 9.15 17.66 26.52
N GLY A 695 8.53 17.87 27.68
CA GLY A 695 7.07 18.03 27.81
C GLY A 695 6.29 16.71 27.89
N PHE A 696 6.94 15.56 27.77
CA PHE A 696 6.30 14.27 28.02
C PHE A 696 5.87 14.18 29.49
N ARG A 697 4.56 14.06 29.71
CA ARG A 697 4.00 13.79 31.03
C ARG A 697 3.58 12.33 31.08
N ARG A 698 4.39 11.51 31.75
CA ARG A 698 4.06 10.11 32.02
C ARG A 698 2.69 10.01 32.69
N PRO A 699 1.79 9.12 32.21
CA PRO A 699 0.53 8.87 32.89
C PRO A 699 0.78 8.42 34.34
N PRO A 700 -0.09 8.74 35.32
CA PRO A 700 0.10 8.33 36.71
C PRO A 700 0.19 6.81 36.94
N TRP A 701 -0.31 6.02 35.98
CA TRP A 701 -0.23 4.56 36.01
C TRP A 701 1.08 4.02 35.40
N TRP A 702 1.85 4.83 34.69
CA TRP A 702 3.13 4.47 34.10
C TRP A 702 4.19 4.47 35.21
N PRO A 703 4.73 3.31 35.59
CA PRO A 703 5.65 3.21 36.72
C PRO A 703 6.95 3.97 36.44
N THR A 704 7.20 5.03 37.20
CA THR A 704 8.41 5.88 37.10
C THR A 704 9.59 5.28 37.85
N GLU A 705 9.45 5.10 39.17
CA GLU A 705 10.53 4.62 40.07
C GLU A 705 10.11 3.39 40.89
N ARG A 706 8.81 3.09 40.97
CA ARG A 706 8.26 1.93 41.66
C ARG A 706 7.58 1.03 40.66
N SER A 707 8.12 -0.17 40.50
CA SER A 707 7.45 -1.19 39.72
C SER A 707 6.09 -1.53 40.32
N VAL A 708 5.04 -1.58 39.52
CA VAL A 708 3.71 -2.03 39.97
C VAL A 708 3.58 -3.52 39.69
N VAL A 709 3.04 -4.27 40.66
CA VAL A 709 2.76 -5.69 40.45
C VAL A 709 1.27 -5.85 40.12
N LEU A 710 0.97 -6.32 38.92
CA LEU A 710 -0.38 -6.51 38.42
C LEU A 710 -0.54 -7.93 37.88
N SER A 711 -1.71 -8.55 38.08
CA SER A 711 -1.99 -9.82 37.41
C SER A 711 -2.09 -9.62 35.90
N GLY A 712 -1.69 -10.61 35.12
CA GLY A 712 -1.85 -10.59 33.67
C GLY A 712 -3.31 -10.42 33.27
N ARG A 713 -4.24 -10.93 34.08
CA ARG A 713 -5.68 -10.70 33.90
C ARG A 713 -6.03 -9.22 34.04
N ALA A 714 -5.47 -8.49 35.01
CA ALA A 714 -5.69 -7.06 35.16
C ALA A 714 -5.16 -6.28 33.94
N LEU A 715 -3.95 -6.61 33.47
CA LEU A 715 -3.34 -6.00 32.29
C LEU A 715 -4.13 -6.27 30.99
N GLN A 716 -4.71 -7.46 30.87
CA GLN A 716 -5.50 -7.88 29.70
C GLN A 716 -6.95 -7.38 29.71
N THR A 717 -7.57 -7.26 30.89
CA THR A 717 -9.02 -6.94 31.00
C THR A 717 -9.28 -5.49 31.37
N SER A 718 -8.42 -4.94 32.23
CA SER A 718 -8.55 -3.62 32.84
C SER A 718 -7.42 -2.74 32.32
N GLY A 719 -7.26 -2.72 31.00
CA GLY A 719 -6.62 -1.62 30.31
C GLY A 719 -7.43 -0.38 30.63
N GLY A 720 -6.97 0.41 31.60
CA GLY A 720 -7.63 1.61 32.01
C GLY A 720 -9.18 1.52 32.04
N ALA A 721 -10.04 2.15 31.23
CA ALA A 721 -11.50 2.20 31.44
C ALA A 721 -12.26 2.12 30.14
N ARG A 722 -13.34 1.36 30.29
CA ARG A 722 -14.32 0.78 29.37
C ARG A 722 -15.23 1.82 28.69
N ARG A 723 -15.89 1.49 27.57
CA ARG A 723 -16.88 0.40 27.47
C ARG A 723 -16.91 -0.33 26.12
N ARG A 724 -17.18 -1.63 26.22
CA ARG A 724 -17.42 -2.63 25.17
C ARG A 724 -18.51 -2.15 24.19
N GLY A 725 -18.32 -2.53 22.93
CA GLY A 725 -19.06 -2.08 21.74
C GLY A 725 -20.57 -1.96 21.86
N ARG A 726 -21.06 -0.85 21.32
CA ARG A 726 -22.41 -0.64 20.79
C ARG A 726 -22.31 0.48 19.76
N GLN A 727 -22.47 0.12 18.48
CA GLN A 727 -22.67 0.98 17.30
C GLN A 727 -22.58 2.49 17.58
N ASP A 728 -21.47 3.09 17.14
CA ASP A 728 -21.15 4.51 17.30
C ASP A 728 -22.11 5.46 16.56
N THR A 729 -23.14 4.93 15.89
CA THR A 729 -24.19 5.72 15.24
C THR A 729 -24.84 6.72 16.19
N ARG A 730 -25.04 6.41 17.47
CA ARG A 730 -25.63 7.37 18.43
C ARG A 730 -24.70 8.51 18.80
N ILE A 731 -23.39 8.24 18.86
CA ILE A 731 -22.38 9.26 19.18
C ILE A 731 -22.11 10.11 17.94
N ALA A 732 -21.98 9.49 16.76
CA ALA A 732 -21.92 10.20 15.49
C ALA A 732 -23.15 11.10 15.29
N MET A 733 -24.36 10.61 15.60
CA MET A 733 -25.58 11.42 15.59
C MET A 733 -25.52 12.57 16.62
N LEU A 734 -24.86 12.39 17.77
CA LEU A 734 -24.67 13.46 18.77
C LEU A 734 -23.71 14.54 18.28
N PHE A 735 -22.62 14.18 17.58
CA PHE A 735 -21.68 15.14 16.98
C PHE A 735 -22.27 15.84 15.74
N ILE A 736 -23.10 15.14 14.97
CA ILE A 736 -23.82 15.71 13.83
C ILE A 736 -24.98 16.59 14.31
N ALA A 737 -25.55 16.33 15.50
CA ALA A 737 -26.76 16.99 15.96
C ALA A 737 -26.71 18.54 15.96
N PRO A 738 -25.63 19.24 16.38
CA PRO A 738 -25.59 20.70 16.32
C PRO A 738 -25.66 21.25 14.89
N ALA A 739 -24.92 20.63 13.96
CA ALA A 739 -24.93 21.03 12.55
C ALA A 739 -26.26 20.67 11.88
N LEU A 740 -26.79 19.48 12.15
CA LEU A 740 -28.09 19.04 11.64
C LEU A 740 -29.22 19.88 12.22
N LEU A 741 -29.18 20.24 13.50
CA LEU A 741 -30.14 21.14 14.13
C LEU A 741 -30.05 22.53 13.48
N GLY A 742 -28.84 23.06 13.27
CA GLY A 742 -28.64 24.31 12.56
C GLY A 742 -29.24 24.28 11.15
N PHE A 743 -28.96 23.22 10.38
CA PHE A 743 -29.53 23.00 9.06
C PHE A 743 -31.06 22.89 9.10
N LEU A 744 -31.62 22.10 10.02
CA LEU A 744 -33.06 21.90 10.13
C LEU A 744 -33.79 23.18 10.54
N VAL A 745 -33.27 23.92 11.51
CA VAL A 745 -33.92 25.10 12.09
C VAL A 745 -33.76 26.34 11.20
N PHE A 746 -32.58 26.56 10.64
CA PHE A 746 -32.27 27.80 9.91
C PHE A 746 -32.34 27.67 8.39
N LEU A 747 -32.30 26.46 7.83
CA LEU A 747 -32.40 26.24 6.38
C LEU A 747 -33.67 25.46 6.00
N ALA A 748 -33.77 24.18 6.41
CA ALA A 748 -34.83 23.29 5.94
C ALA A 748 -36.24 23.75 6.35
N TRP A 749 -36.43 24.10 7.63
CA TRP A 749 -37.73 24.56 8.13
C TRP A 749 -38.17 25.88 7.49
N PRO A 750 -37.34 26.94 7.42
CA PRO A 750 -37.69 28.16 6.69
C PRO A 750 -37.99 27.93 5.21
N THR A 751 -37.26 27.04 4.53
CA THR A 751 -37.55 26.69 3.12
C THR A 751 -38.92 26.03 2.97
N VAL A 752 -39.21 25.01 3.77
CA VAL A 752 -40.52 24.33 3.74
C VAL A 752 -41.65 25.30 4.09
N ARG A 753 -41.43 26.15 5.11
CA ARG A 753 -42.39 27.17 5.52
C ARG A 753 -42.60 28.23 4.43
N GLY A 754 -41.55 28.66 3.75
CA GLY A 754 -41.62 29.57 2.61
C GLY A 754 -42.43 28.98 1.44
N ILE A 755 -42.20 27.71 1.12
CA ILE A 755 -43.01 26.99 0.12
C ILE A 755 -44.47 26.97 0.55
N TRP A 756 -44.78 26.66 1.81
CA TRP A 756 -46.17 26.69 2.29
C TRP A 756 -46.78 28.10 2.22
N LEU A 757 -46.05 29.13 2.67
CA LEU A 757 -46.49 30.53 2.64
C LEU A 757 -46.79 31.01 1.22
N SER A 758 -46.10 30.48 0.19
CA SER A 758 -46.38 30.80 -1.21
C SER A 758 -47.81 30.49 -1.65
N PHE A 759 -48.50 29.55 -0.97
CA PHE A 759 -49.91 29.21 -1.21
C PHE A 759 -50.88 29.96 -0.29
N THR A 760 -50.40 30.96 0.46
CA THR A 760 -51.19 31.72 1.44
C THR A 760 -51.24 33.21 1.12
N GLY A 761 -52.29 33.90 1.56
CA GLY A 761 -52.41 35.36 1.53
C GLY A 761 -51.73 36.05 2.70
N PHE A 762 -50.67 35.46 3.27
CA PHE A 762 -50.06 35.94 4.50
C PHE A 762 -49.40 37.32 4.32
N ASN A 763 -49.73 38.26 5.22
CA ASN A 763 -49.27 39.64 5.15
C ASN A 763 -48.66 40.21 6.45
N LEU A 764 -48.18 39.33 7.35
CA LEU A 764 -47.64 39.63 8.69
C LEU A 764 -48.64 40.23 9.70
N LEU A 765 -49.62 41.02 9.25
CA LEU A 765 -50.60 41.74 10.06
C LEU A 765 -51.89 40.93 10.29
N THR A 766 -52.23 40.03 9.37
CA THR A 766 -53.38 39.12 9.47
C THR A 766 -52.94 37.66 9.48
N PRO A 767 -53.75 36.75 10.06
CA PRO A 767 -53.50 35.31 9.97
C PRO A 767 -53.35 34.85 8.52
N SER A 768 -52.54 33.82 8.29
CA SER A 768 -52.33 33.23 6.96
C SER A 768 -53.56 32.46 6.50
N GLU A 769 -54.23 32.93 5.45
CA GLU A 769 -55.31 32.21 4.77
C GLU A 769 -54.78 31.46 3.54
N PHE A 770 -55.22 30.24 3.30
CA PHE A 770 -54.82 29.45 2.14
C PHE A 770 -55.55 29.95 0.88
N VAL A 771 -54.80 30.43 -0.11
CA VAL A 771 -55.32 31.00 -1.37
C VAL A 771 -54.98 30.13 -2.59
N GLY A 772 -54.45 28.93 -2.37
CA GLY A 772 -54.05 28.00 -3.44
C GLY A 772 -53.01 28.62 -4.38
N LEU A 773 -53.27 28.56 -5.70
CA LEU A 773 -52.36 29.07 -6.73
C LEU A 773 -52.54 30.56 -7.06
N ALA A 774 -53.32 31.32 -6.28
CA ALA A 774 -53.60 32.73 -6.58
C ALA A 774 -52.35 33.60 -6.69
N ASN A 775 -51.35 33.40 -5.81
CA ASN A 775 -50.08 34.12 -5.86
C ASN A 775 -49.28 33.80 -7.13
N TYR A 776 -49.28 32.54 -7.58
CA TYR A 776 -48.61 32.14 -8.83
C TYR A 776 -49.32 32.69 -10.07
N ARG A 777 -50.66 32.73 -10.07
CA ARG A 777 -51.43 33.39 -11.14
C ARG A 777 -51.12 34.89 -11.21
N ARG A 778 -51.03 35.56 -10.05
CA ARG A 778 -50.61 36.95 -9.96
C ARG A 778 -49.18 37.15 -10.48
N LEU A 779 -48.26 36.27 -10.10
CA LEU A 779 -46.85 36.32 -10.51
C LEU A 779 -46.69 36.28 -12.03
N VAL A 780 -47.41 35.38 -12.72
CA VAL A 780 -47.37 35.29 -14.19
C VAL A 780 -47.89 36.57 -14.86
N GLN A 781 -48.80 37.29 -14.20
CA GLN A 781 -49.42 38.52 -14.70
C GLN A 781 -48.73 39.80 -14.23
N ASP A 782 -47.65 39.70 -13.44
CA ASP A 782 -46.97 40.85 -12.86
C ASP A 782 -45.84 41.32 -13.79
N PRO A 783 -45.99 42.46 -14.50
CA PRO A 783 -44.97 42.95 -15.41
C PRO A 783 -43.68 43.32 -14.67
N ILE A 784 -43.78 43.81 -13.43
CA ILE A 784 -42.60 44.22 -12.65
C ILE A 784 -41.76 43.00 -12.28
N PHE A 785 -42.38 41.85 -12.01
CA PHE A 785 -41.66 40.60 -11.78
C PHE A 785 -40.82 40.20 -12.99
N TRP A 786 -41.41 40.22 -14.20
CA TRP A 786 -40.70 39.87 -15.43
C TRP A 786 -39.60 40.88 -15.78
N ASP A 787 -39.85 42.17 -15.61
CA ASP A 787 -38.85 43.22 -15.80
C ASP A 787 -37.68 43.04 -14.82
N SER A 788 -37.97 42.79 -13.54
CA SER A 788 -36.95 42.57 -12.51
C SER A 788 -36.14 41.29 -12.78
N LEU A 789 -36.79 40.24 -13.31
CA LEU A 789 -36.12 39.02 -13.74
C LEU A 789 -35.21 39.28 -14.94
N LEU A 790 -35.65 40.05 -15.94
CA LEU A 790 -34.84 40.42 -17.10
C LEU A 790 -33.61 41.25 -16.69
N VAL A 791 -33.78 42.25 -15.83
CA VAL A 791 -32.68 43.05 -15.26
C VAL A 791 -31.70 42.15 -14.50
N THR A 792 -32.20 41.17 -13.75
CA THR A 792 -31.34 40.19 -13.05
C THR A 792 -30.57 39.31 -14.04
N VAL A 793 -31.22 38.84 -15.10
CA VAL A 793 -30.55 38.03 -16.15
C VAL A 793 -29.49 38.86 -16.87
N GLU A 794 -29.78 40.11 -17.22
CA GLU A 794 -28.80 41.02 -17.81
C GLU A 794 -27.58 41.20 -16.90
N TYR A 795 -27.82 41.50 -15.62
CA TYR A 795 -26.76 41.58 -14.62
C TYR A 795 -25.95 40.29 -14.52
N VAL A 796 -26.60 39.13 -14.44
CA VAL A 796 -25.92 37.82 -14.33
C VAL A 796 -25.06 37.55 -15.56
N LEU A 797 -25.56 37.79 -16.76
CA LEU A 797 -24.82 37.55 -18.00
C LEU A 797 -23.57 38.43 -18.09
N LEU A 798 -23.71 39.71 -17.77
CA LEU A 798 -22.57 40.65 -17.72
C LEU A 798 -21.57 40.24 -16.64
N ASN A 799 -22.04 40.00 -15.41
CA ASN A 799 -21.19 39.66 -14.28
C ASN A 799 -20.42 38.36 -14.54
N ILE A 800 -21.11 37.28 -14.91
CA ILE A 800 -20.50 35.96 -15.06
C ILE A 800 -19.56 35.88 -16.25
N GLY A 801 -19.94 36.48 -17.39
CA GLY A 801 -19.09 36.49 -18.58
C GLY A 801 -17.76 37.21 -18.31
N ILE A 802 -17.83 38.38 -17.68
CA ILE A 802 -16.65 39.19 -17.37
C ILE A 802 -15.85 38.54 -16.22
N GLN A 803 -16.49 38.19 -15.11
CA GLN A 803 -15.83 37.60 -13.93
C GLN A 803 -15.11 36.30 -14.27
N THR A 804 -15.74 35.38 -15.00
CA THR A 804 -15.13 34.09 -15.34
C THR A 804 -13.92 34.27 -16.24
N THR A 805 -14.02 35.19 -17.22
CA THR A 805 -12.91 35.49 -18.13
C THR A 805 -11.71 36.06 -17.38
N PHE A 806 -11.92 37.10 -16.55
CA PHE A 806 -10.83 37.68 -15.76
C PHE A 806 -10.29 36.71 -14.70
N ALA A 807 -11.15 35.94 -14.04
CA ALA A 807 -10.73 34.94 -13.07
C ALA A 807 -9.86 33.84 -13.70
N LEU A 808 -10.23 33.37 -14.89
CA LEU A 808 -9.43 32.39 -15.63
C LEU A 808 -8.07 32.98 -16.04
N LEU A 809 -8.04 34.22 -16.56
CA LEU A 809 -6.79 34.89 -16.91
C LEU A 809 -5.86 35.06 -15.70
N ILE A 810 -6.40 35.49 -14.56
CA ILE A 810 -5.65 35.65 -13.31
C ILE A 810 -5.16 34.28 -12.82
N ALA A 811 -6.00 33.25 -12.86
CA ALA A 811 -5.63 31.89 -12.45
C ALA A 811 -4.48 31.32 -13.30
N LEU A 812 -4.54 31.52 -14.62
CA LEU A 812 -3.48 31.13 -15.55
C LEU A 812 -2.20 31.94 -15.31
N MET A 813 -2.32 33.24 -15.06
CA MET A 813 -1.19 34.10 -14.73
C MET A 813 -0.51 33.66 -13.41
N MET A 814 -1.30 33.29 -12.41
CA MET A 814 -0.78 32.71 -11.16
C MET A 814 -0.16 31.33 -11.37
N HIS A 815 -0.66 30.56 -12.32
CA HIS A 815 -0.09 29.25 -12.65
C HIS A 815 1.27 29.39 -13.35
N HIS A 816 1.39 30.28 -14.33
CA HIS A 816 2.57 30.39 -15.18
C HIS A 816 3.61 31.43 -14.73
N LEU A 817 3.20 32.55 -14.11
CA LEU A 817 4.10 33.69 -13.85
C LEU A 817 4.52 33.85 -12.38
N THR A 818 3.74 33.39 -11.39
CA THR A 818 4.09 33.62 -9.97
C THR A 818 3.40 32.70 -8.97
N GLN A 819 4.19 32.03 -8.12
CA GLN A 819 3.70 31.21 -6.99
C GLN A 819 3.65 31.99 -5.66
N SER A 820 3.83 33.32 -5.69
CA SER A 820 3.96 34.14 -4.48
C SER A 820 2.66 34.21 -3.67
N THR A 821 2.72 33.79 -2.41
CA THR A 821 1.61 33.90 -1.43
C THR A 821 1.18 35.35 -1.21
N PHE A 822 2.11 36.31 -1.32
CA PHE A 822 1.80 37.73 -1.19
C PHE A 822 0.89 38.22 -2.34
N LEU A 823 1.23 37.89 -3.59
CA LEU A 823 0.37 38.24 -4.73
C LEU A 823 -1.01 37.59 -4.64
N ARG A 824 -1.10 36.34 -4.13
CA ARG A 824 -2.39 35.68 -3.88
C ARG A 824 -3.22 36.42 -2.84
N GLY A 825 -2.58 36.88 -1.76
CA GLY A 825 -3.22 37.71 -0.75
C GLY A 825 -3.75 39.02 -1.33
N VAL A 826 -2.99 39.69 -2.20
CA VAL A 826 -3.42 40.93 -2.86
C VAL A 826 -4.61 40.69 -3.80
N VAL A 827 -4.58 39.62 -4.59
CA VAL A 827 -5.68 39.25 -5.49
C VAL A 827 -6.95 38.90 -4.72
N LEU A 828 -6.84 38.26 -3.55
CA LEU A 828 -7.98 37.89 -2.70
C LEU A 828 -8.53 39.05 -1.86
N ALA A 829 -7.74 40.09 -1.61
CA ALA A 829 -8.10 41.18 -0.70
C ALA A 829 -9.47 41.83 -0.97
N PRO A 830 -9.90 42.09 -2.23
CA PRO A 830 -11.23 42.64 -2.49
C PRO A 830 -12.38 41.77 -1.98
N TYR A 831 -12.25 40.44 -2.03
CA TYR A 831 -13.30 39.51 -1.59
C TYR A 831 -13.55 39.58 -0.07
N LEU A 832 -12.51 39.90 0.70
CA LEU A 832 -12.59 40.03 2.16
C LEU A 832 -13.37 41.27 2.61
N VAL A 833 -13.57 42.24 1.72
CA VAL A 833 -14.40 43.42 1.98
C VAL A 833 -15.88 43.01 1.90
N SER A 834 -16.70 43.46 2.85
CA SER A 834 -18.14 43.19 2.82
C SER A 834 -18.81 43.90 1.63
N ASN A 835 -19.90 43.31 1.10
CA ASN A 835 -20.62 43.88 -0.05
C ASN A 835 -21.04 45.34 0.18
N VAL A 836 -21.54 45.66 1.37
CA VAL A 836 -22.03 47.00 1.73
C VAL A 836 -20.88 48.01 1.73
N VAL A 837 -19.73 47.66 2.31
CA VAL A 837 -18.57 48.56 2.33
C VAL A 837 -18.04 48.81 0.92
N ALA A 838 -17.93 47.76 0.11
CA ALA A 838 -17.53 47.89 -1.29
C ALA A 838 -18.48 48.81 -2.07
N ALA A 839 -19.80 48.62 -1.91
CA ALA A 839 -20.82 49.44 -2.55
C ALA A 839 -20.70 50.93 -2.18
N ILE A 840 -20.50 51.25 -0.89
CA ILE A 840 -20.30 52.63 -0.43
C ILE A 840 -19.03 53.23 -1.04
N VAL A 841 -17.91 52.53 -1.01
CA VAL A 841 -16.64 53.03 -1.57
C VAL A 841 -16.80 53.36 -3.06
N TRP A 842 -17.42 52.47 -3.84
CA TRP A 842 -17.65 52.70 -5.26
C TRP A 842 -18.67 53.81 -5.52
N LEU A 843 -19.67 53.99 -4.67
CA LEU A 843 -20.60 55.12 -4.76
C LEU A 843 -19.87 56.47 -4.67
N TRP A 844 -18.86 56.60 -3.80
CA TRP A 844 -18.03 57.80 -3.72
C TRP A 844 -17.10 57.97 -4.93
N ILE A 845 -16.47 56.88 -5.39
CA ILE A 845 -15.54 56.92 -6.53
C ILE A 845 -16.25 57.29 -7.83
N LEU A 846 -17.48 56.81 -8.01
CA LEU A 846 -18.25 56.92 -9.25
C LEU A 846 -19.25 58.08 -9.24
N ASP A 847 -19.24 58.92 -8.22
CA ASP A 847 -20.10 60.10 -8.16
C ASP A 847 -19.94 60.98 -9.41
N THR A 848 -21.07 61.44 -9.96
CA THR A 848 -21.11 62.18 -11.23
C THR A 848 -20.46 63.56 -11.13
N GLN A 849 -20.46 64.17 -9.94
CA GLN A 849 -20.00 65.55 -9.75
C GLN A 849 -18.59 65.63 -9.17
N PHE A 850 -18.29 64.80 -8.18
CA PHE A 850 -17.09 64.84 -7.35
C PHE A 850 -16.28 63.55 -7.38
N GLY A 851 -16.78 62.50 -8.04
CA GLY A 851 -16.14 61.18 -8.08
C GLY A 851 -14.81 61.21 -8.83
N VAL A 852 -13.83 60.47 -8.28
CA VAL A 852 -12.47 60.37 -8.84
C VAL A 852 -12.51 59.87 -10.30
N ALA A 853 -13.40 58.93 -10.62
CA ALA A 853 -13.53 58.40 -11.98
C ALA A 853 -13.92 59.48 -12.99
N ASN A 854 -14.93 60.29 -12.67
CA ASN A 854 -15.39 61.37 -13.54
C ASN A 854 -14.41 62.54 -13.64
N GLN A 855 -13.59 62.79 -12.60
CA GLN A 855 -12.49 63.75 -12.68
C GLN A 855 -11.43 63.32 -13.70
N VAL A 856 -11.08 62.02 -13.72
CA VAL A 856 -10.14 61.46 -14.71
C VAL A 856 -10.72 61.51 -16.13
N ILE A 857 -12.01 61.16 -16.30
CA ILE A 857 -12.70 61.21 -17.61
C ILE A 857 -12.76 62.63 -18.16
N SER A 858 -13.09 63.60 -17.30
CA SER A 858 -13.11 65.02 -17.65
C SER A 858 -11.71 65.55 -17.98
N TRP A 859 -10.65 65.02 -17.35
CA TRP A 859 -9.27 65.41 -17.60
C TRP A 859 -8.78 64.97 -18.99
N VAL A 860 -9.25 63.83 -19.50
CA VAL A 860 -8.96 63.36 -20.87
C VAL A 860 -9.90 63.95 -21.93
N GLY A 861 -10.75 64.91 -21.56
CA GLY A 861 -11.61 65.68 -22.47
C GLY A 861 -12.93 65.01 -22.85
N LEU A 862 -13.37 64.00 -22.09
CA LEU A 862 -14.65 63.31 -22.30
C LEU A 862 -15.73 63.84 -21.34
N ASP A 863 -16.99 63.70 -21.75
CA ASP A 863 -18.14 64.07 -20.93
C ASP A 863 -18.27 63.16 -19.69
N ARG A 864 -18.77 63.73 -18.60
CA ARG A 864 -18.99 63.01 -17.34
C ARG A 864 -20.09 61.96 -17.51
N ILE A 865 -19.87 60.78 -16.93
CA ILE A 865 -20.76 59.63 -17.02
C ILE A 865 -21.50 59.46 -15.69
N GLY A 866 -22.83 59.37 -15.76
CA GLY A 866 -23.68 59.06 -14.61
C GLY A 866 -23.69 57.56 -14.30
N PHE A 867 -22.58 57.00 -13.86
CA PHE A 867 -22.39 55.54 -13.73
C PHE A 867 -23.51 54.81 -12.98
N LEU A 868 -24.05 55.39 -11.91
CA LEU A 868 -25.13 54.81 -11.11
C LEU A 868 -26.46 55.58 -11.24
N SER A 869 -26.45 56.73 -11.91
CA SER A 869 -27.60 57.64 -12.04
C SER A 869 -28.21 57.66 -13.44
N ASP A 870 -27.58 57.00 -14.42
CA ASP A 870 -28.06 56.84 -15.79
C ASP A 870 -28.56 55.40 -16.01
N GLU A 871 -29.70 55.25 -16.70
CA GLU A 871 -30.32 53.95 -16.97
C GLU A 871 -29.41 53.01 -17.78
N THR A 872 -28.57 53.56 -18.66
CA THR A 872 -27.67 52.79 -19.55
C THR A 872 -26.49 52.21 -18.78
N TRP A 873 -25.97 52.96 -17.80
CA TRP A 873 -24.70 52.62 -17.14
C TRP A 873 -24.87 51.90 -15.80
N ALA A 874 -26.05 51.98 -15.17
CA ALA A 874 -26.23 51.50 -13.80
C ALA A 874 -25.98 49.98 -13.63
N ILE A 875 -26.59 49.12 -14.45
CA ILE A 875 -26.39 47.66 -14.37
C ILE A 875 -24.95 47.24 -14.74
N PRO A 876 -24.36 47.70 -15.86
CA PRO A 876 -22.96 47.41 -16.17
C PRO A 876 -21.99 47.83 -15.06
N THR A 877 -22.25 48.98 -14.43
CA THR A 877 -21.44 49.47 -13.31
C THR A 877 -21.55 48.55 -12.10
N ILE A 878 -22.77 48.16 -11.71
CA ILE A 878 -23.01 47.25 -10.59
C ILE A 878 -22.36 45.88 -10.84
N ALA A 879 -22.44 45.36 -12.07
CA ALA A 879 -21.74 44.14 -12.46
C ALA A 879 -20.22 44.28 -12.31
N LEU A 880 -19.62 45.38 -12.76
CA LEU A 880 -18.17 45.59 -12.66
C LEU A 880 -17.67 45.68 -11.21
N ILE A 881 -18.44 46.32 -10.32
CA ILE A 881 -18.16 46.35 -8.88
C ILE A 881 -18.13 44.93 -8.31
N ASN A 882 -19.09 44.09 -8.73
CA ASN A 882 -19.16 42.70 -8.29
C ASN A 882 -18.01 41.85 -8.85
N VAL A 883 -17.69 41.99 -10.15
CA VAL A 883 -16.54 41.37 -10.81
C VAL A 883 -15.26 41.67 -10.05
N TRP A 884 -14.97 42.96 -9.80
CA TRP A 884 -13.76 43.37 -9.09
C TRP A 884 -13.62 42.70 -7.71
N ARG A 885 -14.74 42.59 -6.99
CA ARG A 885 -14.79 41.98 -5.65
C ARG A 885 -14.58 40.47 -5.69
N HIS A 886 -15.17 39.76 -6.65
CA HIS A 886 -15.22 38.29 -6.64
C HIS A 886 -14.20 37.62 -7.55
N MET A 887 -13.63 38.32 -8.54
CA MET A 887 -12.70 37.73 -9.52
C MET A 887 -11.49 37.05 -8.86
N GLY A 888 -10.98 37.58 -7.74
CA GLY A 888 -9.83 37.00 -7.04
C GLY A 888 -10.14 35.68 -6.34
N TYR A 889 -11.30 35.59 -5.68
CA TYR A 889 -11.77 34.34 -5.07
C TYR A 889 -12.06 33.29 -6.15
N THR A 890 -12.73 33.68 -7.23
CA THR A 890 -13.00 32.79 -8.37
C THR A 890 -11.70 32.32 -9.04
N ALA A 891 -10.72 33.20 -9.21
CA ALA A 891 -9.40 32.85 -9.75
C ALA A 891 -8.69 31.82 -8.86
N LEU A 892 -8.79 31.95 -7.53
CA LEU A 892 -8.17 31.02 -6.59
C LEU A 892 -8.78 29.61 -6.68
N LEU A 893 -10.11 29.51 -6.85
CA LEU A 893 -10.78 28.21 -7.05
C LEU A 893 -10.34 27.54 -8.37
N ILE A 894 -10.27 28.31 -9.45
CA ILE A 894 -9.79 27.82 -10.76
C ILE A 894 -8.31 27.42 -10.66
N PHE A 895 -7.49 28.20 -9.98
CA PHE A 895 -6.07 27.93 -9.74
C PHE A 895 -5.85 26.65 -8.94
N ALA A 896 -6.60 26.44 -7.86
CA ALA A 896 -6.54 25.19 -7.08
C ALA A 896 -6.87 23.98 -7.96
N GLY A 897 -7.85 24.13 -8.86
CA GLY A 897 -8.15 23.13 -9.89
C GLY A 897 -6.99 22.87 -10.84
N LEU A 898 -6.34 23.92 -11.36
CA LEU A 898 -5.16 23.78 -12.23
C LEU A 898 -4.02 23.00 -11.56
N GLN A 899 -3.84 23.14 -10.24
CA GLN A 899 -2.80 22.41 -9.50
C GLN A 899 -3.06 20.91 -9.40
N THR A 900 -4.31 20.46 -9.55
CA THR A 900 -4.67 19.04 -9.53
C THR A 900 -4.45 18.33 -10.87
N LEU A 901 -4.13 19.07 -11.94
CA LEU A 901 -3.93 18.49 -13.26
C LEU A 901 -2.59 17.73 -13.34
N PRO A 902 -2.56 16.48 -13.86
CA PRO A 902 -1.31 15.71 -13.98
C PRO A 902 -0.29 16.39 -14.89
N GLN A 903 0.93 16.58 -14.39
CA GLN A 903 2.02 17.21 -15.15
C GLN A 903 2.46 16.38 -16.38
N THR A 904 2.32 15.07 -16.30
CA THR A 904 2.70 14.10 -17.35
C THR A 904 2.01 14.37 -18.69
N VAL A 905 0.78 14.87 -18.70
CA VAL A 905 0.03 15.18 -19.93
C VAL A 905 0.57 16.42 -20.64
N TYR A 906 1.05 17.41 -19.87
CA TYR A 906 1.69 18.61 -20.41
C TYR A 906 3.08 18.31 -20.97
N GLU A 907 3.82 17.39 -20.34
CA GLU A 907 5.12 16.92 -20.82
C GLU A 907 4.99 16.15 -22.13
N ALA A 908 4.00 15.25 -22.24
CA ALA A 908 3.69 14.56 -23.50
C ALA A 908 3.37 15.55 -24.64
N ALA A 909 2.52 16.55 -24.38
CA ALA A 909 2.17 17.56 -25.37
C ALA A 909 3.37 18.39 -25.84
N ARG A 910 4.31 18.71 -24.93
CA ARG A 910 5.56 19.40 -25.27
C ARG A 910 6.48 18.55 -26.12
N ILE A 911 6.58 17.24 -25.83
CA ILE A 911 7.36 16.28 -26.63
C ILE A 911 6.76 16.17 -28.04
N ASP A 912 5.44 16.19 -28.17
CA ASP A 912 4.71 16.17 -29.45
C ASP A 912 4.73 17.54 -30.20
N GLY A 913 5.44 18.54 -29.67
CA GLY A 913 5.60 19.86 -30.31
C GLY A 913 4.35 20.74 -30.26
N ALA A 914 3.40 20.50 -29.35
CA ALA A 914 2.24 21.36 -29.17
C ALA A 914 2.63 22.70 -28.52
N GLY A 915 2.35 23.81 -29.21
CA GLY A 915 2.53 25.16 -28.66
C GLY A 915 1.50 25.50 -27.58
N GLU A 916 1.80 26.49 -26.75
CA GLU A 916 1.01 26.86 -25.54
C GLU A 916 -0.49 27.10 -25.82
N VAL A 917 -0.81 27.78 -26.92
CA VAL A 917 -2.21 28.03 -27.32
C VAL A 917 -2.94 26.73 -27.62
N ARG A 918 -2.29 25.79 -28.31
CA ARG A 918 -2.87 24.48 -28.62
C ARG A 918 -3.05 23.68 -27.35
N THR A 919 -2.03 23.61 -26.51
CA THR A 919 -2.05 22.92 -25.21
C THR A 919 -3.17 23.46 -24.32
N PHE A 920 -3.37 24.78 -24.26
CA PHE A 920 -4.45 25.37 -23.49
C PHE A 920 -5.85 24.90 -23.94
N PHE A 921 -6.16 25.01 -25.23
CA PHE A 921 -7.50 24.66 -25.73
C PHE A 921 -7.76 23.15 -25.83
N THR A 922 -6.73 22.34 -26.06
CA THR A 922 -6.89 20.88 -26.24
C THR A 922 -6.62 20.05 -24.99
N ILE A 923 -5.91 20.57 -23.99
CA ILE A 923 -5.53 19.82 -22.78
C ILE A 923 -6.00 20.54 -21.52
N THR A 924 -5.57 21.79 -21.29
CA THR A 924 -5.89 22.51 -20.05
C THR A 924 -7.38 22.73 -19.88
N LEU A 925 -8.05 23.30 -20.89
CA LEU A 925 -9.45 23.66 -20.80
C LEU A 925 -10.39 22.44 -20.67
N PRO A 926 -10.20 21.32 -21.41
CA PRO A 926 -10.97 20.09 -21.19
C PRO A 926 -10.76 19.49 -19.80
N LEU A 927 -9.52 19.38 -19.33
CA LEU A 927 -9.23 18.78 -18.02
C LEU A 927 -9.73 19.65 -16.85
N LEU A 928 -9.74 20.97 -17.03
CA LEU A 928 -10.25 21.91 -16.03
C LEU A 928 -11.79 22.02 -16.03
N ARG A 929 -12.46 21.43 -17.03
CA ARG A 929 -13.92 21.53 -17.24
C ARG A 929 -14.76 21.18 -16.00
N PRO A 930 -14.50 20.11 -15.23
CA PRO A 930 -15.32 19.80 -14.05
C PRO A 930 -15.23 20.88 -12.97
N ILE A 931 -14.04 21.47 -12.79
CA ILE A 931 -13.81 22.56 -11.84
C ILE A 931 -14.48 23.85 -12.35
N LEU A 932 -14.31 24.18 -13.63
CA LEU A 932 -15.00 25.33 -14.25
C LEU A 932 -16.52 25.20 -14.17
N ALA A 933 -17.06 23.99 -14.34
CA ALA A 933 -18.48 23.72 -14.20
C ALA A 933 -18.98 24.01 -12.77
N LEU A 934 -18.28 23.51 -11.76
CA LEU A 934 -18.61 23.75 -10.35
C LEU A 934 -18.56 25.25 -10.02
N VAL A 935 -17.48 25.93 -10.42
CA VAL A 935 -17.30 27.37 -10.20
C VAL A 935 -18.38 28.18 -10.92
N LEU A 936 -18.74 27.82 -12.15
CA LEU A 936 -19.81 28.48 -12.91
C LEU A 936 -21.17 28.31 -12.25
N ILE A 937 -21.51 27.11 -11.75
CA ILE A 937 -22.76 26.86 -11.03
C ILE A 937 -22.84 27.74 -9.77
N MET A 938 -21.78 27.73 -8.95
CA MET A 938 -21.75 28.50 -7.71
C MET A 938 -21.84 30.01 -7.95
N THR A 939 -21.09 30.53 -8.94
CA THR A 939 -21.08 31.97 -9.25
C THR A 939 -22.39 32.44 -9.85
N VAL A 940 -23.04 31.63 -10.70
CA VAL A 940 -24.37 31.94 -11.25
C VAL A 940 -25.42 31.99 -10.14
N ILE A 941 -25.48 30.98 -9.27
CA ILE A 941 -26.41 30.98 -8.12
C ILE A 941 -26.20 32.24 -7.27
N GLY A 942 -24.95 32.58 -6.94
CA GLY A 942 -24.64 33.79 -6.17
C GLY A 942 -25.01 35.10 -6.89
N SER A 943 -24.85 35.17 -8.22
CA SER A 943 -25.17 36.37 -9.00
C SER A 943 -26.68 36.65 -9.08
N PHE A 944 -27.50 35.60 -9.15
CA PHE A 944 -28.96 35.73 -9.07
C PHE A 944 -29.45 36.24 -7.70
N GLN A 945 -28.61 36.14 -6.67
CA GLN A 945 -28.89 36.62 -5.31
C GLN A 945 -28.35 38.02 -5.05
N VAL A 946 -27.95 38.77 -6.09
CA VAL A 946 -27.47 40.16 -5.92
C VAL A 946 -28.54 41.02 -5.23
N PHE A 947 -28.15 41.67 -4.13
CA PHE A 947 -29.03 42.52 -3.34
C PHE A 947 -28.27 43.70 -2.77
N ASP A 948 -27.26 43.43 -1.95
CA ASP A 948 -26.55 44.43 -1.14
C ASP A 948 -26.05 45.63 -1.96
N THR A 949 -25.36 45.36 -3.07
CA THR A 949 -24.79 46.42 -3.92
C THR A 949 -25.89 47.29 -4.49
N VAL A 950 -26.92 46.70 -5.09
CA VAL A 950 -28.06 47.42 -5.67
C VAL A 950 -28.81 48.23 -4.61
N ALA A 951 -29.13 47.61 -3.48
CA ALA A 951 -29.89 48.24 -2.39
C ALA A 951 -29.16 49.47 -1.82
N VAL A 952 -27.84 49.42 -1.75
CA VAL A 952 -27.00 50.50 -1.22
C VAL A 952 -26.70 51.58 -2.27
N THR A 953 -26.45 51.21 -3.53
CA THR A 953 -26.02 52.19 -4.55
C THR A 953 -27.17 52.91 -5.23
N THR A 954 -28.20 52.19 -5.65
CA THR A 954 -29.24 52.71 -6.55
C THR A 954 -30.64 52.53 -6.00
N ALA A 955 -30.83 51.63 -5.01
CA ALA A 955 -32.12 51.27 -4.44
C ALA A 955 -33.17 50.89 -5.51
N GLY A 956 -32.72 50.28 -6.61
CA GLY A 956 -33.56 49.88 -7.75
C GLY A 956 -33.70 50.94 -8.85
N GLY A 957 -33.22 52.16 -8.66
CA GLY A 957 -33.27 53.24 -9.67
C GLY A 957 -32.08 53.27 -10.64
N PRO A 958 -32.01 54.28 -11.53
CA PRO A 958 -33.12 55.17 -11.91
C PRO A 958 -34.23 54.40 -12.65
N ALA A 959 -35.48 54.85 -12.52
CA ALA A 959 -36.65 54.30 -13.26
C ALA A 959 -36.80 52.75 -13.27
N ASN A 960 -36.51 52.07 -12.16
CA ASN A 960 -36.48 50.61 -12.04
C ASN A 960 -35.39 49.90 -12.86
N ALA A 961 -34.46 50.62 -13.50
CA ALA A 961 -33.39 50.05 -14.32
C ALA A 961 -32.45 49.11 -13.55
N THR A 962 -32.38 49.22 -12.22
CA THR A 962 -31.60 48.30 -11.38
C THR A 962 -32.45 47.48 -10.43
N ASN A 963 -33.77 47.42 -10.63
CA ASN A 963 -34.68 46.68 -9.76
C ASN A 963 -34.52 45.16 -9.98
N VAL A 964 -33.45 44.59 -9.43
CA VAL A 964 -33.19 43.14 -9.48
C VAL A 964 -34.24 42.36 -8.69
N LEU A 965 -34.48 41.11 -9.09
CA LEU A 965 -35.56 40.28 -8.56
C LEU A 965 -35.47 40.11 -7.04
N GLN A 966 -34.27 39.95 -6.48
CA GLN A 966 -34.07 39.82 -5.04
C GLN A 966 -34.48 41.10 -4.27
N LEU A 967 -34.25 42.29 -4.84
CA LEU A 967 -34.68 43.57 -4.28
C LEU A 967 -36.21 43.70 -4.34
N TYR A 968 -36.82 43.27 -5.45
CA TYR A 968 -38.27 43.27 -5.60
C TYR A 968 -38.96 42.30 -4.63
N ILE A 969 -38.41 41.09 -4.44
CA ILE A 969 -38.87 40.13 -3.42
C ILE A 969 -38.80 40.75 -2.02
N TYR A 970 -37.69 41.44 -1.71
CA TYR A 970 -37.52 42.13 -0.44
C TYR A 970 -38.53 43.26 -0.24
N ASP A 971 -38.77 44.12 -1.24
CA ASP A 971 -39.79 45.18 -1.17
C ASP A 971 -41.18 44.60 -0.95
N MET A 972 -41.55 43.54 -1.68
CA MET A 972 -42.84 42.87 -1.47
C MET A 972 -42.97 42.30 -0.05
N ALA A 973 -41.93 41.62 0.46
CA ALA A 973 -41.98 41.01 1.79
C ALA A 973 -41.98 42.05 2.92
N PHE A 974 -41.01 42.95 2.93
CA PHE A 974 -40.70 43.81 4.08
C PHE A 974 -41.13 45.27 3.89
N GLY A 975 -41.21 45.76 2.64
CA GLY A 975 -41.73 47.09 2.34
C GLY A 975 -43.26 47.12 2.30
N ARG A 976 -43.87 46.14 1.62
CA ARG A 976 -45.33 46.06 1.38
C ARG A 976 -46.05 45.01 2.21
N PHE A 977 -45.33 44.28 3.05
CA PHE A 977 -45.86 43.22 3.92
C PHE A 977 -46.61 42.11 3.16
N GLN A 978 -46.31 41.84 1.90
CA GLN A 978 -46.93 40.78 1.08
C GLN A 978 -46.11 39.48 1.11
N PHE A 979 -45.93 38.90 2.31
CA PHE A 979 -45.08 37.72 2.53
C PHE A 979 -45.48 36.49 1.70
N GLY A 980 -46.78 36.24 1.52
CA GLY A 980 -47.26 35.13 0.69
C GLY A 980 -46.85 35.28 -0.79
N TYR A 981 -46.95 36.50 -1.32
CA TYR A 981 -46.56 36.81 -2.70
C TYR A 981 -45.04 36.81 -2.88
N ALA A 982 -44.29 37.40 -1.94
CA ALA A 982 -42.83 37.35 -1.89
C ALA A 982 -42.28 35.91 -1.82
N SER A 983 -42.96 35.05 -1.06
CA SER A 983 -42.61 33.63 -0.97
C SER A 983 -42.83 32.90 -2.31
N ALA A 984 -43.92 33.22 -3.03
CA ALA A 984 -44.16 32.66 -4.38
C ALA A 984 -43.09 33.07 -5.39
N MET A 985 -42.64 34.32 -5.38
CA MET A 985 -41.50 34.77 -6.20
C MET A 985 -40.19 34.07 -5.82
N SER A 986 -39.94 33.86 -4.53
CA SER A 986 -38.75 33.13 -4.05
C SER A 986 -38.76 31.66 -4.50
N VAL A 987 -39.92 31.01 -4.49
CA VAL A 987 -40.08 29.63 -5.03
C VAL A 987 -39.89 29.61 -6.55
N ALA A 988 -40.41 30.59 -7.28
CA ALA A 988 -40.18 30.71 -8.72
C ALA A 988 -38.68 30.86 -9.04
N LEU A 989 -37.97 31.70 -8.29
CA LEU A 989 -36.51 31.85 -8.41
C LEU A 989 -35.77 30.54 -8.12
N LEU A 990 -36.17 29.79 -7.08
CA LEU A 990 -35.61 28.47 -6.78
C LEU A 990 -35.77 27.50 -7.98
N VAL A 991 -36.94 27.47 -8.60
CA VAL A 991 -37.20 26.62 -9.78
C VAL A 991 -36.33 27.05 -10.96
N VAL A 992 -36.22 28.35 -11.23
CA VAL A 992 -35.35 28.89 -12.28
C VAL A 992 -33.89 28.47 -12.06
N LEU A 993 -33.38 28.63 -10.83
CA LEU A 993 -32.02 28.22 -10.47
C LEU A 993 -31.81 26.72 -10.58
N ALA A 994 -32.79 25.90 -10.19
CA ALA A 994 -32.71 24.45 -10.33
C ALA A 994 -32.63 24.02 -11.80
N VAL A 995 -33.43 24.64 -12.68
CA VAL A 995 -33.40 24.39 -14.12
C VAL A 995 -32.06 24.82 -14.72
N ILE A 996 -31.58 26.03 -14.38
CA ILE A 996 -30.28 26.52 -14.86
C ILE A 996 -29.15 25.60 -14.39
N THR A 997 -29.15 25.20 -13.11
CA THR A 997 -28.14 24.30 -12.54
C THR A 997 -28.16 22.94 -13.23
N PHE A 998 -29.34 22.38 -13.48
CA PHE A 998 -29.49 21.11 -14.20
C PHE A 998 -28.96 21.21 -15.64
N LEU A 999 -29.30 22.28 -16.36
CA LEU A 999 -28.80 22.54 -17.70
C LEU A 999 -27.29 22.74 -17.71
N GLN A 1000 -26.74 23.50 -16.76
CA GLN A 1000 -25.30 23.67 -16.59
C GLN A 1000 -24.61 22.33 -16.36
N PHE A 1001 -25.11 21.51 -15.43
CA PHE A 1001 -24.54 20.19 -15.13
C PHE A 1001 -24.54 19.27 -16.37
N ARG A 1002 -25.63 19.29 -17.16
CA ARG A 1002 -25.75 18.51 -18.41
C ARG A 1002 -24.83 19.01 -19.52
N LEU A 1003 -24.81 20.32 -19.79
CA LEU A 1003 -24.02 20.93 -20.86
C LEU A 1003 -22.52 20.86 -20.56
N THR A 1004 -22.14 21.04 -19.30
CA THR A 1004 -20.74 20.99 -18.87
C THR A 1004 -20.23 19.58 -18.61
N ARG A 1005 -21.04 18.52 -18.74
CA ARG A 1005 -20.66 17.12 -18.46
C ARG A 1005 -19.85 16.98 -17.15
N ALA A 1006 -20.26 17.68 -16.10
CA ALA A 1006 -19.49 17.77 -14.86
C ALA A 1006 -19.27 16.41 -14.14
N GLY A 1007 -20.02 15.37 -14.51
CA GLY A 1007 -19.89 14.00 -13.98
C GLY A 1007 -18.98 13.07 -14.78
N SER A 1008 -18.33 13.52 -15.86
CA SER A 1008 -17.34 12.73 -16.61
C SER A 1008 -15.99 13.42 -16.56
N THR A 1009 -14.96 12.70 -16.12
CA THR A 1009 -13.57 13.14 -16.21
C THR A 1009 -12.95 12.55 -17.48
N ASP A 1010 -12.28 13.39 -18.28
CA ASP A 1010 -11.54 12.96 -19.48
C ASP A 1010 -10.21 12.23 -19.13
N LEU A 1011 -10.01 11.89 -17.86
CA LEU A 1011 -8.87 11.10 -17.32
C LEU A 1011 -9.23 9.61 -17.13
N ALA A 1012 -10.43 9.20 -17.53
CA ALA A 1012 -10.94 7.83 -17.44
C ALA A 1012 -10.86 7.12 -18.79
#